data_AF-A0A378RP04-F1
#
_entry.id   AF-A0A378RP04-F1
#
_cell.length_a   1.000
_cell.length_b   1.000
_cell.length_c   1.000
_cell.angle_alpha   90.00
_cell.angle_beta   90.00
_cell.angle_gamma   90.00
#
_symmetry.space_group_name_H-M   'P 1'
#
loop_
_entity.id
_entity.type
_entity.pdbx_description
1 polymer ?
#
loop_
_entity_poly.entity_id
_entity_poly.type
_entity_poly.pdbx_seq_one_letter_code
_entity_poly.pdbx_strand_id
1 'polypeptide(L)'
;MQDDEQDLGLFHNSFLFLLYLSLHFTTIHPITNNMRQNIWFRFMLLSVLFFLAGLSSHAQRPFITNWNTHKLSLHLEGEYTYTWESIQYPTIKGEGRGKDILELDFPKRGPYRLSLTPIGDNPLHRFYNPDITVSLYERKEYPNPFDELLSVVQWGDVPWSSMQNAFAGASRMVIVAQDVPDLSRATNMSGMFLCAHYLDFPINHWDVSQVTDMSFLFFQAKKFKHPLDQWNVSQVTKMESMFDQAESFNQPLNKWNVQQVTNMASMFQEAKVFNQPLNKWNVQQVTDMTGMFHGALTFNQPLHQWDVRQVVFMNQMFADAQQFNQRLDQWKVSSIVYFAHLFDNTKLNLQQMQQTIAAWGKQKQQRPNYKKPFVTLWNLLTPFGNRNNFELSLQGQYFYLLENTTDSSLIYYGIGQNDLNLLVPGGQYRLTLTPTKRTPLHAIEYMYGDSRNLYLREKHLIEIQQWGDIEWSTMEKAFSGAEEAIVTASDLPNLQQVKSTSYMFAHAKKLNQPLNHWDVSQVTNFSNMFYQAETFNQPLDQWKMNQATNLSQMFDHASAFNQPLQTWDVSRVTNMGGLFSNTSFNQPLDTWNVSQVTNMAYMFAGTPFNQPLDTWNVSQVTNMGGLFSNTSFNQPLDTWDVSQVTRMGSMFSNTPFNQPLHTWNLSQVTNMAYMFAETQAFNQPLEQWNISQVKYLEGMFKGAQQFNQPLNNWNVSQVTDMKYMFAETQVFNQPLEQWNMSQVKDLEGMFKGAQQFNQPLNNWNVSQVTKMNQMFDETQAFNQPLNRWDVSKVERMDSMFEDAQRFNQPLNKWNINPETVAYEIVKNAKAFNQPLTSSNWKKAIKNSMPIPIRQLESGTKCHQ
;
A
#
# COMPACT_ATOMS: atom_id res chain seq x y z
N MET A 1 -20.41 74.90 4.46
CA MET A 1 -18.95 74.82 4.37
C MET A 1 -18.58 75.43 3.04
N GLN A 2 -18.32 76.74 3.08
CA GLN A 2 -17.52 77.43 2.08
C GLN A 2 -16.06 77.09 2.40
N ASP A 3 -15.25 77.03 1.34
CA ASP A 3 -13.80 76.91 1.30
C ASP A 3 -13.21 75.53 1.63
N ASP A 4 -12.94 74.76 0.57
CA ASP A 4 -11.72 73.94 0.42
C ASP A 4 -11.64 73.41 -1.04
N GLU A 5 -11.47 74.32 -1.99
CA GLU A 5 -10.92 74.04 -3.32
C GLU A 5 -9.70 74.96 -3.52
N GLN A 6 -8.51 74.58 -3.02
CA GLN A 6 -7.28 75.23 -3.50
C GLN A 6 -5.92 74.51 -3.36
N ASP A 7 -5.84 73.22 -2.98
CA ASP A 7 -4.51 72.56 -2.80
C ASP A 7 -4.16 71.37 -3.73
N LEU A 8 -4.95 71.10 -4.77
CA LEU A 8 -4.61 70.09 -5.79
C LEU A 8 -4.03 70.69 -7.11
N GLY A 9 -3.78 72.00 -7.15
CA GLY A 9 -3.33 72.72 -8.35
C GLY A 9 -1.81 72.87 -8.57
N LEU A 10 -0.96 72.43 -7.63
CA LEU A 10 0.47 72.78 -7.63
C LEU A 10 1.44 71.67 -8.11
N PHE A 11 1.06 70.39 -8.06
CA PHE A 11 1.96 69.31 -8.51
C PHE A 11 1.88 68.99 -10.01
N HIS A 12 0.72 69.19 -10.64
CA HIS A 12 0.56 68.90 -12.08
C HIS A 12 1.06 70.04 -12.98
N ASN A 13 0.96 71.30 -12.52
CA ASN A 13 1.38 72.47 -13.29
C ASN A 13 2.91 72.71 -13.27
N SER A 14 3.64 72.20 -12.26
CA SER A 14 5.09 72.40 -12.18
C SER A 14 5.87 71.56 -13.20
N PHE A 15 5.39 70.35 -13.50
CA PHE A 15 6.03 69.44 -14.47
C PHE A 15 5.73 69.87 -15.92
N LEU A 16 4.50 70.37 -16.18
CA LEU A 16 4.11 70.94 -17.47
C LEU A 16 4.78 72.30 -17.73
N PHE A 17 5.02 73.13 -16.71
CA PHE A 17 5.77 74.39 -16.85
C PHE A 17 7.26 74.15 -17.14
N LEU A 18 7.86 73.10 -16.56
CA LEU A 18 9.23 72.65 -16.84
C LEU A 18 9.39 72.04 -18.25
N LEU A 19 8.36 71.33 -18.76
CA LEU A 19 8.30 70.87 -20.16
C LEU A 19 8.03 72.02 -21.15
N TYR A 20 7.25 73.03 -20.76
CA TYR A 20 6.98 74.21 -21.58
C TYR A 20 8.23 75.10 -21.74
N LEU A 21 9.03 75.24 -20.69
CA LEU A 21 10.33 75.95 -20.71
C LEU A 21 11.43 75.17 -21.46
N SER A 22 11.38 73.82 -21.47
CA SER A 22 12.35 73.02 -22.24
C SER A 22 12.03 72.97 -23.74
N LEU A 23 10.77 73.10 -24.13
CA LEU A 23 10.34 73.13 -25.54
C LEU A 23 10.48 74.52 -26.20
N HIS A 24 10.46 75.63 -25.46
CA HIS A 24 10.54 76.99 -26.04
C HIS A 24 11.96 77.57 -26.21
N PHE A 25 13.02 76.88 -25.81
CA PHE A 25 14.41 77.34 -26.01
C PHE A 25 15.07 76.85 -27.32
N THR A 26 14.28 76.42 -28.30
CA THR A 26 14.80 75.97 -29.61
C THR A 26 14.71 77.01 -30.72
N THR A 27 14.21 78.23 -30.46
CA THR A 27 14.18 79.27 -31.49
C THR A 27 14.65 80.64 -30.96
N ILE A 28 15.76 81.09 -31.55
CA ILE A 28 16.28 82.49 -31.65
C ILE A 28 17.44 82.88 -30.68
N HIS A 29 18.66 82.88 -31.26
CA HIS A 29 19.88 83.67 -30.97
C HIS A 29 20.65 83.54 -29.63
N PRO A 30 21.98 83.87 -29.63
CA PRO A 30 22.95 83.22 -28.77
C PRO A 30 23.13 83.95 -27.43
N ILE A 31 22.90 83.25 -26.33
CA ILE A 31 23.23 83.73 -24.98
C ILE A 31 24.53 83.08 -24.52
N THR A 32 25.45 83.91 -24.04
CA THR A 32 26.85 83.60 -23.72
C THR A 32 27.03 82.66 -22.51
N ASN A 33 28.16 81.95 -22.49
CA ASN A 33 28.52 80.87 -21.54
C ASN A 33 28.37 81.20 -20.04
N ASN A 34 28.32 82.47 -19.63
CA ASN A 34 28.23 82.87 -18.23
C ASN A 34 26.83 82.64 -17.60
N MET A 35 25.74 82.65 -18.38
CA MET A 35 24.41 82.36 -17.83
C MET A 35 24.15 80.85 -17.64
N ARG A 36 24.82 79.99 -18.41
CA ARG A 36 24.76 78.53 -18.21
C ARG A 36 25.36 78.11 -16.89
N GLN A 37 26.49 78.71 -16.47
CA GLN A 37 27.13 78.35 -15.20
C GLN A 37 26.29 78.73 -13.98
N ASN A 38 25.59 79.86 -13.99
CA ASN A 38 24.77 80.29 -12.85
C ASN A 38 23.49 79.45 -12.67
N ILE A 39 22.88 78.99 -13.77
CA ILE A 39 21.71 78.08 -13.73
C ILE A 39 22.16 76.67 -13.33
N TRP A 40 23.32 76.20 -13.82
CA TRP A 40 23.92 74.93 -13.39
C TRP A 40 24.30 74.92 -11.90
N PHE A 41 24.86 76.03 -11.38
CA PHE A 41 25.23 76.12 -9.97
C PHE A 41 24.00 76.10 -9.05
N ARG A 42 22.89 76.74 -9.47
CA ARG A 42 21.61 76.69 -8.72
C ARG A 42 20.91 75.34 -8.82
N PHE A 43 21.00 74.65 -9.95
CA PHE A 43 20.57 73.25 -10.09
C PHE A 43 21.41 72.31 -9.21
N MET A 44 22.74 72.53 -9.16
CA MET A 44 23.65 71.75 -8.33
C MET A 44 23.37 71.98 -6.84
N LEU A 45 23.09 73.21 -6.41
CA LEU A 45 22.75 73.54 -5.03
C LEU A 45 21.39 72.93 -4.61
N LEU A 46 20.38 72.92 -5.49
CA LEU A 46 19.09 72.25 -5.24
C LEU A 46 19.23 70.73 -5.22
N SER A 47 20.06 70.15 -6.09
CA SER A 47 20.35 68.72 -6.07
C SER A 47 21.17 68.31 -4.84
N VAL A 48 22.06 69.17 -4.32
CA VAL A 48 22.79 68.93 -3.07
C VAL A 48 21.88 69.08 -1.85
N LEU A 49 20.88 69.97 -1.88
CA LEU A 49 19.84 70.03 -0.85
C LEU A 49 18.91 68.81 -0.88
N PHE A 50 18.59 68.26 -2.07
CA PHE A 50 17.90 66.97 -2.21
C PHE A 50 18.77 65.77 -1.81
N PHE A 51 20.08 65.83 -2.06
CA PHE A 51 21.05 64.79 -1.67
C PHE A 51 21.33 64.82 -0.16
N LEU A 52 21.32 65.99 0.47
CA LEU A 52 21.43 66.16 1.92
C LEU A 52 20.12 65.82 2.65
N ALA A 53 18.95 66.04 2.04
CA ALA A 53 17.67 65.50 2.53
C ALA A 53 17.59 63.96 2.39
N GLY A 54 18.39 63.36 1.49
CA GLY A 54 18.58 61.90 1.38
C GLY A 54 19.63 61.31 2.33
N LEU A 55 20.34 62.14 3.11
CA LEU A 55 21.39 61.72 4.07
C LEU A 55 20.93 61.80 5.54
N SER A 56 19.64 61.89 5.82
CA SER A 56 19.12 61.42 7.10
C SER A 56 18.92 59.91 6.99
N SER A 57 19.72 59.14 7.72
CA SER A 57 19.39 57.76 8.06
C SER A 57 17.98 57.76 8.65
N HIS A 58 16.95 57.45 7.85
CA HIS A 58 15.61 57.26 8.38
C HIS A 58 15.72 56.03 9.28
N ALA A 59 15.62 56.25 10.60
CA ALA A 59 15.52 55.15 11.54
C ALA A 59 14.30 54.30 11.12
N GLN A 60 14.50 53.00 10.93
CA GLN A 60 13.43 52.08 10.56
C GLN A 60 12.27 52.20 11.55
N ARG A 61 11.06 52.43 11.04
CA ARG A 61 9.87 52.53 11.88
C ARG A 61 9.52 51.14 12.42
N PRO A 62 9.31 50.97 13.73
CA PRO A 62 9.01 49.68 14.32
C PRO A 62 7.60 49.19 13.96
N PHE A 63 7.41 47.87 13.96
CA PHE A 63 6.10 47.23 14.06
C PHE A 63 5.62 47.31 15.52
N ILE A 64 4.46 47.93 15.76
CA ILE A 64 3.95 48.21 17.12
C ILE A 64 2.63 47.49 17.36
N THR A 65 2.55 46.74 18.46
CA THR A 65 1.37 46.00 18.91
C THR A 65 1.08 46.23 20.39
N ASN A 66 -0.18 46.10 20.81
CA ASN A 66 -0.57 46.13 22.22
C ASN A 66 -1.10 44.77 22.66
N TRP A 67 -0.65 44.28 23.81
CA TRP A 67 -0.97 42.97 24.36
C TRP A 67 -1.49 43.07 25.80
N ASN A 68 -2.39 42.20 26.24
CA ASN A 68 -2.87 42.12 27.62
C ASN A 68 -2.46 40.79 28.27
N THR A 69 -1.25 40.74 28.82
CA THR A 69 -0.68 39.51 29.34
C THR A 69 0.31 39.73 30.48
N HIS A 70 0.75 38.64 31.10
CA HIS A 70 1.88 38.58 32.02
C HIS A 70 3.09 37.87 31.40
N LYS A 71 2.88 37.09 30.33
CA LYS A 71 3.92 36.35 29.62
C LYS A 71 3.58 36.32 28.14
N LEU A 72 4.53 36.72 27.30
CA LEU A 72 4.36 36.80 25.86
C LEU A 72 5.40 35.90 25.16
N SER A 73 4.93 35.03 24.28
CA SER A 73 5.77 34.25 23.37
C SER A 73 5.32 34.52 21.94
N LEU A 74 6.19 35.13 21.13
CA LEU A 74 5.92 35.41 19.71
C LEU A 74 6.88 34.63 18.82
N HIS A 75 6.30 33.97 17.82
CA HIS A 75 7.07 33.37 16.73
C HIS A 75 7.23 34.38 15.60
N LEU A 76 8.49 34.73 15.35
CA LEU A 76 8.97 35.66 14.35
C LEU A 76 10.01 34.95 13.47
N GLU A 77 10.47 35.61 12.41
CA GLU A 77 11.68 35.19 11.67
C GLU A 77 12.51 36.41 11.32
N GLY A 78 13.83 36.31 11.52
CA GLY A 78 14.77 37.40 11.30
C GLY A 78 15.17 38.13 12.59
N GLU A 79 16.02 39.14 12.44
CA GLU A 79 16.62 39.89 13.55
C GLU A 79 15.89 41.21 13.80
N TYR A 80 15.71 41.56 15.08
CA TYR A 80 15.05 42.78 15.52
C TYR A 80 15.61 43.28 16.86
N THR A 81 15.52 44.60 17.10
CA THR A 81 15.48 45.12 18.46
C THR A 81 14.03 45.26 18.91
N TYR A 82 13.80 45.21 20.22
CA TYR A 82 12.48 45.42 20.78
C TYR A 82 12.50 46.38 21.96
N THR A 83 11.42 47.12 22.13
CA THR A 83 11.09 47.83 23.36
C THR A 83 9.68 47.47 23.78
N TRP A 84 9.44 47.41 25.09
CA TRP A 84 8.12 47.24 25.64
C TRP A 84 7.88 48.17 26.82
N GLU A 85 6.64 48.64 26.99
CA GLU A 85 6.24 49.48 28.12
C GLU A 85 4.82 49.14 28.58
N SER A 86 4.57 49.25 29.89
CA SER A 86 3.21 49.12 30.42
C SER A 86 2.39 50.34 30.05
N ILE A 87 1.24 50.11 29.41
CA ILE A 87 0.31 51.19 29.00
C ILE A 87 -0.28 51.89 30.24
N GLN A 88 -0.45 51.16 31.34
CA GLN A 88 -0.97 51.72 32.60
C GLN A 88 0.12 52.40 33.44
N TYR A 89 1.36 51.92 33.39
CA TYR A 89 2.46 52.41 34.21
C TYR A 89 3.74 52.55 33.36
N PRO A 90 3.89 53.62 32.55
CA PRO A 90 4.96 53.74 31.56
C PRO A 90 6.39 53.72 32.14
N THR A 91 6.55 53.89 33.45
CA THR A 91 7.83 53.69 34.14
C THR A 91 8.29 52.22 34.15
N ILE A 92 7.37 51.27 33.96
CA ILE A 92 7.64 49.84 33.80
C ILE A 92 7.85 49.58 32.31
N LYS A 93 9.11 49.45 31.91
CA LYS A 93 9.53 49.23 30.51
C LYS A 93 10.79 48.38 30.43
N GLY A 94 11.05 47.82 29.25
CA GLY A 94 12.26 47.07 28.95
C GLY A 94 12.62 47.15 27.48
N GLU A 95 13.85 46.78 27.15
CA GLU A 95 14.38 46.76 25.79
C GLU A 95 15.32 45.57 25.60
N GLY A 96 15.57 45.20 24.36
CA GLY A 96 16.50 44.14 24.03
C GLY A 96 16.67 43.91 22.53
N ARG A 97 17.36 42.82 22.21
CA ARG A 97 17.56 42.33 20.84
C ARG A 97 17.10 40.88 20.78
N GLY A 98 16.38 40.51 19.72
CA GLY A 98 15.88 39.16 19.51
C GLY A 98 16.17 38.66 18.10
N LYS A 99 16.00 37.34 17.94
CA LYS A 99 16.08 36.63 16.67
C LYS A 99 15.09 35.47 16.71
N ASP A 100 14.24 35.39 15.69
CA ASP A 100 13.23 34.35 15.48
C ASP A 100 12.16 34.24 16.60
N ILE A 101 12.48 33.88 17.84
CA ILE A 101 11.47 33.77 18.91
C ILE A 101 11.67 34.89 19.94
N LEU A 102 10.58 35.56 20.33
CA LEU A 102 10.57 36.53 21.41
C LEU A 102 9.81 35.96 22.61
N GLU A 103 10.51 35.76 23.72
CA GLU A 103 9.90 35.45 25.02
C GLU A 103 10.07 36.63 25.98
N LEU A 104 8.96 37.11 26.55
CA LEU A 104 8.93 38.18 27.53
C LEU A 104 8.09 37.78 28.75
N ASP A 105 8.68 37.87 29.94
CA ASP A 105 7.96 37.81 31.21
C ASP A 105 7.78 39.23 31.74
N PHE A 106 6.53 39.69 31.79
CA PHE A 106 6.21 41.02 32.30
C PHE A 106 6.05 41.02 33.82
N PRO A 107 6.38 42.12 34.53
CA PRO A 107 6.31 42.15 36.00
C PRO A 107 4.94 41.88 36.62
N LYS A 108 3.84 42.07 35.88
CA LYS A 108 2.47 41.76 36.28
C LYS A 108 1.58 41.55 35.05
N ARG A 109 0.41 40.92 35.21
CA ARG A 109 -0.59 40.86 34.13
C ARG A 109 -1.12 42.28 33.85
N GLY A 110 -1.14 42.68 32.58
CA GLY A 110 -1.73 43.95 32.18
C GLY A 110 -1.47 44.30 30.72
N PRO A 111 -1.89 45.51 30.29
CA PRO A 111 -1.69 45.97 28.92
C PRO A 111 -0.26 46.50 28.73
N TYR A 112 0.41 45.98 27.71
CA TYR A 112 1.78 46.31 27.30
C TYR A 112 1.82 46.71 25.83
N ARG A 113 2.59 47.75 25.51
CA ARG A 113 2.92 48.13 24.13
C ARG A 113 4.27 47.51 23.80
N LEU A 114 4.34 46.76 22.71
CA LEU A 114 5.56 46.14 22.17
C LEU A 114 5.90 46.82 20.84
N SER A 115 7.14 47.27 20.68
CA SER A 115 7.69 47.82 19.44
C SER A 115 8.83 46.94 18.97
N LEU A 116 8.78 46.44 17.73
CA LEU A 116 9.81 45.61 17.10
C LEU A 116 10.43 46.36 15.93
N THR A 117 11.73 46.67 15.99
CA THR A 117 12.46 47.33 14.91
C THR A 117 13.32 46.30 14.18
N PRO A 118 13.12 46.07 12.86
CA PRO A 118 13.99 45.18 12.08
C PRO A 118 15.46 45.64 12.16
N ILE A 119 16.42 44.72 12.12
CA ILE A 119 17.87 45.04 12.08
C ILE A 119 18.65 43.98 11.31
N GLY A 120 19.91 44.28 10.95
CA GLY A 120 20.84 43.30 10.39
C GLY A 120 20.56 42.91 8.93
N ASP A 121 21.36 41.97 8.42
CA ASP A 121 21.30 41.52 7.01
C ASP A 121 20.09 40.61 6.74
N ASN A 122 19.54 39.98 7.79
CA ASN A 122 18.31 39.21 7.76
C ASN A 122 17.27 39.85 8.72
N PRO A 123 16.70 41.02 8.37
CA PRO A 123 15.79 41.74 9.23
C PRO A 123 14.51 40.95 9.49
N LEU A 124 13.80 41.27 10.57
CA LEU A 124 12.44 40.77 10.81
C LEU A 124 11.62 40.77 9.51
N HIS A 125 11.06 39.63 9.14
CA HIS A 125 10.33 39.45 7.88
C HIS A 125 9.14 38.49 7.97
N ARG A 126 8.86 37.93 9.16
CA ARG A 126 7.69 37.08 9.42
C ARG A 126 7.24 37.19 10.88
N PHE A 127 5.93 37.16 11.07
CA PHE A 127 5.24 37.05 12.35
C PHE A 127 4.09 36.06 12.14
N TYR A 128 4.01 35.01 12.96
CA TYR A 128 3.00 33.97 12.76
C TYR A 128 2.63 33.26 14.06
N ASN A 129 1.44 32.66 14.06
CA ASN A 129 1.00 31.75 15.10
C ASN A 129 1.25 30.28 14.66
N PRO A 130 2.17 29.53 15.29
CA PRO A 130 2.48 28.15 14.92
C PRO A 130 1.45 27.14 15.46
N ASP A 131 0.74 27.50 16.53
CA ASP A 131 -0.12 26.58 17.29
C ASP A 131 -1.52 26.45 16.69
N ILE A 132 -1.80 27.15 15.57
CA ILE A 132 -3.10 27.13 14.92
C ILE A 132 -3.06 26.29 13.64
N THR A 133 -3.94 25.29 13.61
CA THR A 133 -4.41 24.62 12.41
C THR A 133 -5.92 24.76 12.34
N VAL A 134 -6.50 24.69 11.13
CA VAL A 134 -7.96 24.74 10.92
C VAL A 134 -8.70 23.71 11.81
N SER A 135 -8.08 22.53 12.00
CA SER A 135 -8.62 21.42 12.80
C SER A 135 -8.79 21.69 14.30
N LEU A 136 -8.09 22.68 14.86
CA LEU A 136 -8.13 22.98 16.30
C LEU A 136 -9.35 23.82 16.69
N TYR A 137 -9.96 24.57 15.76
CA TYR A 137 -11.13 25.44 16.04
C TYR A 137 -12.49 24.74 15.96
N GLU A 138 -12.58 23.59 15.30
CA GLU A 138 -13.78 22.75 15.36
C GLU A 138 -14.02 22.18 16.78
N ARG A 139 -12.97 22.13 17.62
CA ARG A 139 -13.05 21.76 19.03
C ARG A 139 -13.26 23.01 19.89
N LYS A 140 -14.50 23.23 20.35
CA LYS A 140 -14.96 24.37 21.19
C LYS A 140 -14.22 24.62 22.54
N GLU A 141 -13.08 23.99 22.81
CA GLU A 141 -12.56 23.79 24.17
C GLU A 141 -11.13 24.29 24.45
N TYR A 142 -10.51 25.12 23.61
CA TYR A 142 -9.17 25.67 23.91
C TYR A 142 -9.18 27.18 24.23
N PRO A 143 -8.62 27.60 25.39
CA PRO A 143 -8.27 29.00 25.61
C PRO A 143 -7.19 29.40 24.61
N ASN A 144 -7.46 30.46 23.85
CA ASN A 144 -6.62 30.88 22.73
C ASN A 144 -5.60 31.95 23.18
N PRO A 145 -4.28 31.70 23.09
CA PRO A 145 -3.26 32.65 23.54
C PRO A 145 -3.26 33.99 22.77
N PHE A 146 -3.83 34.06 21.57
CA PHE A 146 -3.94 35.32 20.81
C PHE A 146 -5.16 36.17 21.18
N ASP A 147 -6.01 35.75 22.13
CA ASP A 147 -6.98 36.65 22.78
C ASP A 147 -6.26 37.77 23.57
N GLU A 148 -4.97 37.61 23.84
CA GLU A 148 -4.15 38.62 24.51
C GLU A 148 -3.70 39.75 23.57
N LEU A 149 -3.73 39.58 22.24
CA LEU A 149 -3.45 40.67 21.29
C LEU A 149 -4.63 41.64 21.21
N LEU A 150 -4.41 42.87 21.68
CA LEU A 150 -5.45 43.90 21.69
C LEU A 150 -5.49 44.67 20.38
N SER A 151 -4.34 45.12 19.86
CA SER A 151 -4.32 45.96 18.67
C SER A 151 -3.01 45.99 17.90
N VAL A 152 -3.09 46.14 16.58
CA VAL A 152 -1.98 46.58 15.71
C VAL A 152 -2.00 48.10 15.63
N VAL A 153 -0.93 48.74 16.11
CA VAL A 153 -0.81 50.19 16.25
C VAL A 153 -0.01 50.81 15.11
N GLN A 154 0.99 50.10 14.59
CA GLN A 154 1.83 50.56 13.48
C GLN A 154 2.42 49.34 12.76
N TRP A 155 2.47 49.37 11.43
CA TRP A 155 3.08 48.31 10.63
C TRP A 155 4.61 48.45 10.53
N GLY A 156 5.09 49.69 10.47
CA GLY A 156 6.52 49.99 10.35
C GLY A 156 7.09 49.66 8.97
N ASP A 157 8.41 49.64 8.88
CA ASP A 157 9.13 49.41 7.61
C ASP A 157 9.59 47.94 7.46
N VAL A 158 8.81 47.00 8.01
CA VAL A 158 9.12 45.55 8.00
C VAL A 158 8.80 44.96 6.61
N PRO A 159 9.79 44.40 5.88
CA PRO A 159 9.57 43.85 4.55
C PRO A 159 9.03 42.41 4.63
N TRP A 160 7.73 42.28 4.89
CA TRP A 160 7.10 40.99 5.17
C TRP A 160 7.23 40.02 3.98
N SER A 161 7.90 38.90 4.22
CA SER A 161 8.07 37.80 3.25
C SER A 161 6.87 36.85 3.22
N SER A 162 6.10 36.81 4.31
CA SER A 162 4.91 35.99 4.50
C SER A 162 4.08 36.57 5.65
N MET A 163 2.76 36.55 5.47
CA MET A 163 1.77 36.86 6.52
C MET A 163 0.97 35.62 6.93
N GLN A 164 1.47 34.43 6.57
CA GLN A 164 0.82 33.17 6.93
C GLN A 164 0.60 33.12 8.45
N ASN A 165 -0.66 32.98 8.86
CA ASN A 165 -1.10 32.89 10.26
C ASN A 165 -0.68 34.05 11.19
N ALA A 166 -0.33 35.24 10.68
CA ALA A 166 0.17 36.36 11.49
C ALA A 166 -0.76 36.77 12.65
N PHE A 167 -2.06 36.87 12.40
CA PHE A 167 -3.07 37.24 13.39
C PHE A 167 -4.13 36.13 13.56
N ALA A 168 -3.75 34.89 13.26
CA ALA A 168 -4.63 33.75 13.43
C ALA A 168 -5.01 33.62 14.91
N GLY A 169 -6.31 33.53 15.17
CA GLY A 169 -6.91 33.49 16.50
C GLY A 169 -7.00 34.83 17.21
N ALA A 170 -6.58 35.96 16.64
CA ALA A 170 -6.67 37.26 17.32
C ALA A 170 -8.13 37.78 17.33
N SER A 171 -9.01 37.11 18.08
CA SER A 171 -10.46 37.20 17.94
C SER A 171 -10.99 38.62 18.18
N ARG A 172 -10.43 39.31 19.18
CA ARG A 172 -10.80 40.66 19.65
C ARG A 172 -9.86 41.76 19.17
N MET A 173 -8.88 41.43 18.34
CA MET A 173 -7.89 42.41 17.88
C MET A 173 -8.55 43.49 17.01
N VAL A 174 -8.17 44.74 17.25
CA VAL A 174 -8.48 45.87 16.37
C VAL A 174 -7.22 46.39 15.68
N ILE A 175 -7.36 46.91 14.46
CA ILE A 175 -6.28 47.61 13.78
C ILE A 175 -6.56 49.10 13.91
N VAL A 176 -5.60 49.84 14.47
CA VAL A 176 -5.67 51.30 14.63
C VAL A 176 -4.51 52.01 13.91
N ALA A 177 -3.68 51.24 13.21
CA ALA A 177 -2.56 51.71 12.42
C ALA A 177 -3.01 52.69 11.32
N GLN A 178 -2.23 53.74 11.12
CA GLN A 178 -2.44 54.72 10.04
C GLN A 178 -1.52 54.47 8.83
N ASP A 179 -0.44 53.72 9.05
CA ASP A 179 0.44 53.22 7.99
C ASP A 179 -0.07 51.88 7.43
N VAL A 180 0.61 51.36 6.40
CA VAL A 180 0.23 50.15 5.67
C VAL A 180 1.39 49.16 5.71
N PRO A 181 1.14 47.84 5.72
CA PRO A 181 2.21 46.85 5.70
C PRO A 181 2.93 46.84 4.34
N ASP A 182 4.26 46.71 4.35
CA ASP A 182 5.03 46.38 3.15
C ASP A 182 4.88 44.88 2.86
N LEU A 183 3.98 44.58 1.91
CA LEU A 183 3.68 43.22 1.43
C LEU A 183 4.36 42.92 0.09
N SER A 184 5.29 43.77 -0.37
CA SER A 184 5.94 43.64 -1.68
C SER A 184 6.75 42.34 -1.86
N ARG A 185 7.01 41.61 -0.76
CA ARG A 185 7.69 40.31 -0.74
C ARG A 185 6.79 39.16 -0.28
N ALA A 186 5.55 39.44 0.11
CA ALA A 186 4.65 38.46 0.69
C ALA A 186 4.01 37.61 -0.41
N THR A 187 4.39 36.34 -0.48
CA THR A 187 3.78 35.37 -1.45
C THR A 187 2.66 34.55 -0.82
N ASN A 188 2.59 34.48 0.50
CA ASN A 188 1.63 33.68 1.26
C ASN A 188 0.98 34.55 2.36
N MET A 189 -0.35 34.70 2.29
CA MET A 189 -1.17 35.34 3.34
C MET A 189 -2.17 34.36 3.96
N SER A 190 -1.98 33.05 3.76
CA SER A 190 -2.94 32.04 4.18
C SER A 190 -3.20 32.13 5.68
N GLY A 191 -4.45 32.22 6.10
CA GLY A 191 -4.84 32.27 7.51
C GLY A 191 -4.42 33.54 8.27
N MET A 192 -3.99 34.63 7.60
CA MET A 192 -3.54 35.85 8.30
C MET A 192 -4.55 36.37 9.33
N PHE A 193 -5.86 36.34 9.04
CA PHE A 193 -6.95 36.74 9.94
C PHE A 193 -7.91 35.60 10.29
N LEU A 194 -7.40 34.36 10.26
CA LEU A 194 -8.15 33.18 10.67
C LEU A 194 -8.74 33.38 12.08
N CYS A 195 -10.06 33.25 12.23
CA CYS A 195 -10.81 33.45 13.48
C CYS A 195 -10.68 34.86 14.10
N ALA A 196 -10.33 35.89 13.33
CA ALA A 196 -10.37 37.29 13.77
C ALA A 196 -11.81 37.84 13.77
N HIS A 197 -12.67 37.30 14.64
CA HIS A 197 -14.12 37.52 14.63
C HIS A 197 -14.55 38.99 14.59
N TYR A 198 -13.80 39.87 15.26
CA TYR A 198 -14.12 41.30 15.39
C TYR A 198 -13.33 42.21 14.43
N LEU A 199 -12.62 41.65 13.44
CA LEU A 199 -11.91 42.44 12.44
C LEU A 199 -12.88 43.34 11.67
N ASP A 200 -12.74 44.66 11.85
CA ASP A 200 -13.56 45.69 11.19
C ASP A 200 -12.66 46.87 10.77
N PHE A 201 -11.70 46.62 9.86
CA PHE A 201 -10.73 47.62 9.41
C PHE A 201 -10.59 47.69 7.87
N PRO A 202 -10.50 48.90 7.27
CA PRO A 202 -10.38 49.05 5.82
C PRO A 202 -8.95 48.74 5.32
N ILE A 203 -8.83 47.71 4.48
CA ILE A 203 -7.55 47.21 3.93
C ILE A 203 -7.50 47.22 2.39
N ASN A 204 -8.46 47.89 1.73
CA ASN A 204 -8.60 47.88 0.26
C ASN A 204 -7.33 48.38 -0.46
N HIS A 205 -6.58 49.28 0.18
CA HIS A 205 -5.41 49.95 -0.39
C HIS A 205 -4.09 49.20 -0.15
N TRP A 206 -4.12 48.00 0.44
CA TRP A 206 -2.93 47.16 0.63
C TRP A 206 -2.47 46.57 -0.71
N ASP A 207 -1.15 46.54 -0.95
CA ASP A 207 -0.57 45.90 -2.14
C ASP A 207 -0.44 44.39 -1.94
N VAL A 208 -1.30 43.61 -2.58
CA VAL A 208 -1.28 42.14 -2.53
C VAL A 208 -0.80 41.52 -3.85
N SER A 209 -0.14 42.30 -4.71
CA SER A 209 0.16 41.90 -6.11
C SER A 209 1.11 40.71 -6.25
N GLN A 210 1.89 40.39 -5.21
CA GLN A 210 2.82 39.25 -5.18
C GLN A 210 2.23 38.00 -4.50
N VAL A 211 1.02 38.10 -3.95
CA VAL A 211 0.43 37.01 -3.17
C VAL A 211 -0.09 35.91 -4.09
N THR A 212 0.28 34.68 -3.79
CA THR A 212 -0.11 33.48 -4.55
C THR A 212 -1.06 32.57 -3.78
N ASP A 213 -1.08 32.64 -2.44
CA ASP A 213 -1.92 31.84 -1.55
C ASP A 213 -2.69 32.75 -0.57
N MET A 214 -4.02 32.75 -0.68
CA MET A 214 -4.96 33.47 0.19
C MET A 214 -5.90 32.52 0.95
N SER A 215 -5.55 31.24 1.04
CA SER A 215 -6.40 30.23 1.68
C SER A 215 -6.68 30.61 3.14
N PHE A 216 -7.92 30.48 3.60
CA PHE A 216 -8.35 30.78 4.97
C PHE A 216 -8.15 32.24 5.44
N LEU A 217 -7.86 33.20 4.55
CA LEU A 217 -7.44 34.55 4.92
C LEU A 217 -8.39 35.25 5.91
N PHE A 218 -9.70 35.16 5.68
CA PHE A 218 -10.77 35.75 6.50
C PHE A 218 -11.71 34.69 7.09
N PHE A 219 -11.25 33.44 7.23
CA PHE A 219 -12.07 32.37 7.80
C PHE A 219 -12.57 32.78 9.19
N GLN A 220 -13.88 32.74 9.41
CA GLN A 220 -14.58 33.21 10.61
C GLN A 220 -14.31 34.68 11.01
N ALA A 221 -13.88 35.55 10.09
CA ALA A 221 -13.82 37.00 10.31
C ALA A 221 -15.23 37.64 10.26
N LYS A 222 -16.09 37.25 11.22
CA LYS A 222 -17.54 37.47 11.19
C LYS A 222 -17.98 38.93 11.00
N LYS A 223 -17.21 39.90 11.50
CA LYS A 223 -17.50 41.35 11.39
C LYS A 223 -16.89 42.03 10.17
N PHE A 224 -16.04 41.35 9.41
CA PHE A 224 -15.35 41.95 8.27
C PHE A 224 -16.35 42.28 7.15
N LYS A 225 -16.38 43.55 6.74
CA LYS A 225 -17.35 44.09 5.78
C LYS A 225 -16.76 45.17 4.84
N HIS A 226 -15.43 45.29 4.79
CA HIS A 226 -14.74 46.35 4.06
C HIS A 226 -14.44 45.95 2.60
N PRO A 227 -14.39 46.92 1.66
CA PRO A 227 -14.14 46.64 0.25
C PRO A 227 -12.73 46.09 0.01
N LEU A 228 -12.60 45.25 -1.03
CA LEU A 228 -11.35 44.63 -1.48
C LEU A 228 -11.18 44.74 -3.02
N ASP A 229 -11.95 45.60 -3.67
CA ASP A 229 -12.03 45.69 -5.14
C ASP A 229 -10.81 46.35 -5.80
N GLN A 230 -9.90 46.93 -5.01
CA GLN A 230 -8.62 47.50 -5.47
C GLN A 230 -7.47 46.48 -5.44
N TRP A 231 -7.66 45.30 -4.85
CA TRP A 231 -6.63 44.28 -4.78
C TRP A 231 -6.31 43.68 -6.15
N ASN A 232 -5.01 43.59 -6.47
CA ASN A 232 -4.52 42.85 -7.62
C ASN A 232 -4.28 41.38 -7.24
N VAL A 233 -5.26 40.52 -7.51
CA VAL A 233 -5.19 39.08 -7.22
C VAL A 233 -4.71 38.22 -8.39
N SER A 234 -4.10 38.82 -9.42
CA SER A 234 -3.78 38.12 -10.68
C SER A 234 -2.75 36.99 -10.56
N GLN A 235 -1.98 36.94 -9.47
CA GLN A 235 -1.01 35.89 -9.15
C GLN A 235 -1.57 34.82 -8.18
N VAL A 236 -2.79 35.00 -7.67
CA VAL A 236 -3.37 34.08 -6.68
C VAL A 236 -3.76 32.77 -7.37
N THR A 237 -3.31 31.66 -6.79
CA THR A 237 -3.60 30.30 -7.27
C THR A 237 -4.51 29.52 -6.33
N LYS A 238 -4.60 29.90 -5.05
CA LYS A 238 -5.43 29.24 -4.02
C LYS A 238 -6.25 30.26 -3.22
N MET A 239 -7.56 30.01 -3.11
CA MET A 239 -8.53 30.83 -2.35
C MET A 239 -9.45 29.96 -1.47
N GLU A 240 -8.99 28.76 -1.11
CA GLU A 240 -9.74 27.81 -0.28
C GLU A 240 -10.20 28.47 1.02
N SER A 241 -11.50 28.37 1.32
CA SER A 241 -12.13 28.89 2.54
C SER A 241 -11.80 30.34 2.90
N MET A 242 -11.46 31.18 1.91
CA MET A 242 -10.99 32.55 2.13
C MET A 242 -11.98 33.39 2.95
N PHE A 243 -13.29 33.27 2.70
CA PHE A 243 -14.38 33.98 3.39
C PHE A 243 -15.36 33.04 4.09
N ASP A 244 -14.94 31.81 4.40
CA ASP A 244 -15.80 30.86 5.11
C ASP A 244 -16.22 31.44 6.48
N GLN A 245 -17.52 31.45 6.77
CA GLN A 245 -18.13 32.08 7.95
C GLN A 245 -17.80 33.58 8.12
N ALA A 246 -17.45 34.31 7.06
CA ALA A 246 -17.36 35.77 7.07
C ALA A 246 -18.77 36.40 6.99
N GLU A 247 -19.56 36.23 8.05
CA GLU A 247 -21.02 36.46 8.08
C GLU A 247 -21.48 37.87 7.69
N SER A 248 -20.63 38.90 7.80
CA SER A 248 -20.96 40.30 7.45
C SER A 248 -20.43 40.74 6.08
N PHE A 249 -19.68 39.88 5.38
CA PHE A 249 -19.00 40.26 4.14
C PHE A 249 -19.96 40.23 2.94
N ASN A 250 -20.08 41.35 2.23
CA ASN A 250 -20.94 41.50 1.05
C ASN A 250 -20.40 42.56 0.08
N GLN A 251 -19.09 42.59 -0.14
CA GLN A 251 -18.41 43.64 -0.91
C GLN A 251 -18.07 43.18 -2.34
N PRO A 252 -18.06 44.09 -3.34
CA PRO A 252 -17.94 43.71 -4.75
C PRO A 252 -16.55 43.15 -5.09
N LEU A 253 -16.51 41.97 -5.73
CA LEU A 253 -15.28 41.29 -6.14
C LEU A 253 -15.17 41.06 -7.66
N ASN A 254 -16.16 41.51 -8.44
CA ASN A 254 -16.26 41.21 -9.87
C ASN A 254 -15.11 41.76 -10.74
N LYS A 255 -14.27 42.67 -10.19
CA LYS A 255 -13.08 43.23 -10.86
C LYS A 255 -11.84 42.35 -10.74
N TRP A 256 -11.85 41.35 -9.84
CA TRP A 256 -10.71 40.48 -9.61
C TRP A 256 -10.39 39.62 -10.83
N ASN A 257 -9.10 39.51 -11.15
CA ASN A 257 -8.60 38.59 -12.15
C ASN A 257 -8.23 37.26 -11.51
N VAL A 258 -9.15 36.28 -11.56
CA VAL A 258 -9.01 34.96 -10.93
C VAL A 258 -8.52 33.86 -11.88
N GLN A 259 -8.00 34.22 -13.06
CA GLN A 259 -7.69 33.24 -14.13
C GLN A 259 -6.61 32.20 -13.76
N GLN A 260 -5.81 32.45 -12.72
CA GLN A 260 -4.78 31.52 -12.23
C GLN A 260 -5.24 30.67 -11.04
N VAL A 261 -6.44 30.93 -10.50
CA VAL A 261 -6.96 30.21 -9.33
C VAL A 261 -7.34 28.79 -9.73
N THR A 262 -6.85 27.81 -8.98
CA THR A 262 -7.10 26.37 -9.21
C THR A 262 -7.99 25.73 -8.14
N ASN A 263 -8.05 26.31 -6.94
CA ASN A 263 -8.85 25.84 -5.80
C ASN A 263 -9.68 26.99 -5.20
N MET A 264 -11.02 26.83 -5.21
CA MET A 264 -12.01 27.73 -4.59
C MET A 264 -12.95 26.98 -3.63
N ALA A 265 -12.53 25.82 -3.11
CA ALA A 265 -13.33 25.04 -2.17
C ALA A 265 -13.71 25.91 -0.96
N SER A 266 -14.98 25.85 -0.55
CA SER A 266 -15.56 26.55 0.60
C SER A 266 -15.34 28.07 0.66
N MET A 267 -14.95 28.71 -0.46
CA MET A 267 -14.51 30.11 -0.46
C MET A 267 -15.51 31.08 0.21
N PHE A 268 -16.82 30.88 0.03
CA PHE A 268 -17.90 31.67 0.63
C PHE A 268 -18.86 30.80 1.48
N GLN A 269 -18.40 29.67 2.00
CA GLN A 269 -19.21 28.82 2.86
C GLN A 269 -19.70 29.63 4.07
N GLU A 270 -20.98 29.55 4.43
CA GLU A 270 -21.60 30.28 5.55
C GLU A 270 -21.36 31.82 5.53
N ALA A 271 -21.00 32.41 4.38
CA ALA A 271 -20.98 33.85 4.17
C ALA A 271 -22.42 34.36 3.96
N LYS A 272 -23.22 34.29 5.01
CA LYS A 272 -24.70 34.34 5.01
C LYS A 272 -25.29 35.48 4.16
N VAL A 273 -24.69 36.67 4.22
CA VAL A 273 -25.18 37.89 3.55
C VAL A 273 -24.51 38.19 2.22
N PHE A 274 -23.58 37.35 1.76
CA PHE A 274 -22.84 37.57 0.52
C PHE A 274 -23.73 37.36 -0.71
N ASN A 275 -23.89 38.41 -1.53
CA ASN A 275 -24.72 38.39 -2.73
C ASN A 275 -24.20 39.36 -3.80
N GLN A 276 -22.89 39.35 -4.05
CA GLN A 276 -22.23 40.23 -5.03
C GLN A 276 -21.95 39.52 -6.36
N PRO A 277 -22.03 40.22 -7.51
CA PRO A 277 -21.84 39.59 -8.81
C PRO A 277 -20.42 39.07 -9.00
N LEU A 278 -20.30 37.84 -9.51
CA LEU A 278 -19.03 37.15 -9.83
C LEU A 278 -18.97 36.69 -11.29
N ASN A 279 -19.93 37.13 -12.11
CA ASN A 279 -20.14 36.63 -13.46
C ASN A 279 -18.99 36.97 -14.44
N LYS A 280 -18.11 37.93 -14.11
CA LYS A 280 -16.94 38.28 -14.94
C LYS A 280 -15.69 37.47 -14.61
N TRP A 281 -15.75 36.61 -13.60
CA TRP A 281 -14.61 35.77 -13.23
C TRP A 281 -14.33 34.71 -14.30
N ASN A 282 -13.06 34.60 -14.70
CA ASN A 282 -12.58 33.52 -15.55
C ASN A 282 -12.16 32.33 -14.67
N VAL A 283 -13.05 31.34 -14.50
CA VAL A 283 -12.83 30.16 -13.66
C VAL A 283 -12.29 28.94 -14.42
N GLN A 284 -11.75 29.12 -15.63
CA GLN A 284 -11.34 28.01 -16.50
C GLN A 284 -10.25 27.11 -15.93
N GLN A 285 -9.45 27.58 -14.97
CA GLN A 285 -8.39 26.80 -14.31
C GLN A 285 -8.84 26.17 -12.99
N VAL A 286 -10.05 26.48 -12.51
CA VAL A 286 -10.55 25.96 -11.23
C VAL A 286 -10.89 24.49 -11.37
N THR A 287 -10.36 23.68 -10.45
CA THR A 287 -10.56 22.23 -10.38
C THR A 287 -11.45 21.80 -9.22
N ASP A 288 -11.52 22.61 -8.15
CA ASP A 288 -12.34 22.35 -6.97
C ASP A 288 -13.20 23.57 -6.61
N MET A 289 -14.53 23.36 -6.57
CA MET A 289 -15.55 24.33 -6.13
C MET A 289 -16.45 23.73 -5.04
N THR A 290 -15.99 22.70 -4.35
CA THR A 290 -16.76 22.02 -3.32
C THR A 290 -17.20 23.02 -2.25
N GLY A 291 -18.49 23.03 -1.90
CA GLY A 291 -19.02 23.89 -0.84
C GLY A 291 -18.86 25.40 -1.06
N MET A 292 -18.46 25.86 -2.27
CA MET A 292 -18.05 27.25 -2.50
C MET A 292 -19.07 28.28 -2.00
N PHE A 293 -20.38 27.99 -2.11
CA PHE A 293 -21.48 28.83 -1.61
C PHE A 293 -22.40 28.08 -0.62
N HIS A 294 -21.90 27.01 0.02
CA HIS A 294 -22.69 26.26 1.01
C HIS A 294 -23.13 27.21 2.13
N GLY A 295 -24.42 27.27 2.48
CA GLY A 295 -24.91 28.13 3.56
C GLY A 295 -24.81 29.65 3.29
N ALA A 296 -24.46 30.07 2.06
CA ALA A 296 -24.51 31.46 1.64
C ALA A 296 -25.98 31.89 1.41
N LEU A 297 -26.73 32.06 2.51
CA LEU A 297 -28.19 32.12 2.55
C LEU A 297 -28.82 33.08 1.52
N THR A 298 -28.17 34.23 1.27
CA THR A 298 -28.70 35.27 0.38
C THR A 298 -28.16 35.23 -1.05
N PHE A 299 -27.18 34.36 -1.36
CA PHE A 299 -26.51 34.34 -2.64
C PHE A 299 -27.46 33.92 -3.78
N ASN A 300 -27.62 34.78 -4.78
CA ASN A 300 -28.46 34.49 -5.94
C ASN A 300 -27.98 35.21 -7.22
N GLN A 301 -26.67 35.31 -7.42
CA GLN A 301 -26.09 36.03 -8.57
C GLN A 301 -25.89 35.10 -9.78
N PRO A 302 -26.03 35.61 -11.02
CA PRO A 302 -25.94 34.79 -12.22
C PRO A 302 -24.53 34.24 -12.45
N LEU A 303 -24.40 32.92 -12.62
CA LEU A 303 -23.12 32.23 -12.89
C LEU A 303 -23.08 31.52 -14.26
N HIS A 304 -24.08 31.74 -15.11
CA HIS A 304 -24.24 31.04 -16.40
C HIS A 304 -23.06 31.22 -17.38
N GLN A 305 -22.24 32.27 -17.21
CA GLN A 305 -21.08 32.57 -18.06
C GLN A 305 -19.80 31.83 -17.63
N TRP A 306 -19.80 31.16 -16.47
CA TRP A 306 -18.65 30.42 -16.00
C TRP A 306 -18.35 29.20 -16.86
N ASP A 307 -17.08 29.05 -17.21
CA ASP A 307 -16.58 27.89 -17.95
C ASP A 307 -16.00 26.87 -16.97
N VAL A 308 -16.87 25.99 -16.47
CA VAL A 308 -16.55 24.96 -15.47
C VAL A 308 -15.97 23.68 -16.08
N ARG A 309 -15.43 23.72 -17.30
CA ARG A 309 -14.95 22.52 -17.99
C ARG A 309 -13.82 21.79 -17.28
N GLN A 310 -13.03 22.47 -16.45
CA GLN A 310 -11.94 21.86 -15.67
C GLN A 310 -12.34 21.51 -14.24
N VAL A 311 -13.54 21.89 -13.79
CA VAL A 311 -14.00 21.55 -12.43
C VAL A 311 -14.20 20.04 -12.34
N VAL A 312 -13.59 19.45 -11.32
CA VAL A 312 -13.63 18.03 -10.99
C VAL A 312 -14.58 17.80 -9.82
N PHE A 313 -14.46 18.63 -8.78
CA PHE A 313 -15.25 18.55 -7.54
C PHE A 313 -16.18 19.75 -7.39
N MET A 314 -17.45 19.47 -7.15
CA MET A 314 -18.51 20.49 -6.99
C MET A 314 -19.56 20.05 -5.97
N ASN A 315 -19.19 19.20 -5.01
CA ASN A 315 -20.13 18.69 -4.03
C ASN A 315 -20.67 19.84 -3.17
N GLN A 316 -21.95 19.80 -2.82
CA GLN A 316 -22.57 20.77 -1.90
C GLN A 316 -22.37 22.26 -2.27
N MET A 317 -21.98 22.58 -3.52
CA MET A 317 -21.56 23.94 -3.89
C MET A 317 -22.62 25.00 -3.54
N PHE A 318 -23.91 24.67 -3.64
CA PHE A 318 -25.03 25.55 -3.27
C PHE A 318 -25.92 24.97 -2.16
N ALA A 319 -25.48 23.93 -1.44
CA ALA A 319 -26.27 23.38 -0.35
C ALA A 319 -26.58 24.48 0.68
N ASP A 320 -27.82 24.58 1.16
CA ASP A 320 -28.29 25.63 2.08
C ASP A 320 -28.17 27.08 1.56
N ALA A 321 -27.88 27.32 0.28
CA ALA A 321 -27.99 28.63 -0.35
C ALA A 321 -29.47 28.97 -0.62
N GLN A 322 -30.19 29.34 0.43
CA GLN A 322 -31.67 29.41 0.47
C GLN A 322 -32.32 30.38 -0.53
N GLN A 323 -31.59 31.37 -1.09
CA GLN A 323 -32.11 32.24 -2.16
C GLN A 323 -31.69 31.82 -3.56
N PHE A 324 -30.80 30.84 -3.71
CA PHE A 324 -30.24 30.45 -5.00
C PHE A 324 -31.30 29.78 -5.90
N ASN A 325 -31.57 30.39 -7.05
CA ASN A 325 -32.49 29.86 -8.06
C ASN A 325 -32.00 30.08 -9.52
N GLN A 326 -30.70 30.26 -9.70
CA GLN A 326 -30.09 30.58 -10.99
C GLN A 326 -30.01 29.35 -11.90
N ARG A 327 -30.09 29.59 -13.22
CA ARG A 327 -29.98 28.55 -14.25
C ARG A 327 -28.52 28.18 -14.53
N LEU A 328 -28.21 26.89 -14.49
CA LEU A 328 -26.87 26.33 -14.73
C LEU A 328 -26.84 25.29 -15.87
N ASP A 329 -27.94 25.15 -16.61
CA ASP A 329 -28.09 24.15 -17.69
C ASP A 329 -27.11 24.34 -18.85
N GLN A 330 -26.56 25.55 -19.01
CA GLN A 330 -25.56 25.88 -20.03
C GLN A 330 -24.11 25.57 -19.61
N TRP A 331 -23.87 25.20 -18.35
CA TRP A 331 -22.55 24.83 -17.90
C TRP A 331 -22.03 23.60 -18.64
N LYS A 332 -20.77 23.69 -19.05
CA LYS A 332 -20.05 22.60 -19.67
C LYS A 332 -19.42 21.76 -18.58
N VAL A 333 -20.14 20.76 -18.06
CA VAL A 333 -19.72 19.92 -16.91
C VAL A 333 -18.68 18.84 -17.26
N SER A 334 -17.95 19.12 -18.34
CA SER A 334 -16.75 18.55 -18.97
C SER A 334 -15.85 17.58 -18.20
N SER A 335 -15.59 17.88 -16.94
CA SER A 335 -14.61 17.15 -16.15
C SER A 335 -15.13 16.76 -14.77
N ILE A 336 -16.36 17.16 -14.42
CA ILE A 336 -16.91 16.93 -13.08
C ILE A 336 -17.04 15.43 -12.86
N VAL A 337 -16.26 14.84 -11.97
CA VAL A 337 -16.33 13.39 -11.72
C VAL A 337 -17.50 13.07 -10.79
N TYR A 338 -17.79 13.97 -9.85
CA TYR A 338 -18.78 13.77 -8.80
C TYR A 338 -19.38 15.12 -8.34
N PHE A 339 -20.69 15.16 -8.08
CA PHE A 339 -21.43 16.34 -7.60
C PHE A 339 -22.64 15.92 -6.77
N ALA A 340 -22.44 15.54 -5.51
CA ALA A 340 -23.53 15.20 -4.59
C ALA A 340 -24.06 16.43 -3.84
N HIS A 341 -25.34 16.39 -3.46
CA HIS A 341 -26.00 17.41 -2.62
C HIS A 341 -25.90 18.85 -3.16
N LEU A 342 -25.75 19.01 -4.48
CA LEU A 342 -25.41 20.29 -5.11
C LEU A 342 -26.42 21.40 -4.83
N PHE A 343 -27.71 21.06 -4.74
CA PHE A 343 -28.85 22.00 -4.65
C PHE A 343 -29.72 21.79 -3.41
N ASP A 344 -29.23 21.06 -2.42
CA ASP A 344 -29.99 20.76 -1.20
C ASP A 344 -30.40 22.07 -0.51
N ASN A 345 -31.68 22.17 -0.12
CA ASN A 345 -32.25 23.35 0.53
C ASN A 345 -32.07 24.70 -0.24
N THR A 346 -32.00 24.66 -1.58
CA THR A 346 -32.02 25.86 -2.44
C THR A 346 -33.44 26.28 -2.83
N LYS A 347 -33.58 27.46 -3.45
CA LYS A 347 -34.86 27.97 -4.01
C LYS A 347 -35.12 27.49 -5.44
N LEU A 348 -34.31 26.58 -5.96
CA LEU A 348 -34.54 25.95 -7.26
C LEU A 348 -35.80 25.09 -7.22
N ASN A 349 -36.72 25.30 -8.15
CA ASN A 349 -37.86 24.41 -8.28
C ASN A 349 -37.48 23.11 -9.02
N LEU A 350 -38.32 22.09 -8.89
CA LEU A 350 -38.11 20.77 -9.48
C LEU A 350 -37.87 20.82 -11.00
N GLN A 351 -38.59 21.68 -11.72
CA GLN A 351 -38.45 21.82 -13.17
C GLN A 351 -37.07 22.37 -13.55
N GLN A 352 -36.56 23.37 -12.84
CA GLN A 352 -35.23 23.94 -13.07
C GLN A 352 -34.12 22.91 -12.78
N MET A 353 -34.26 22.15 -11.68
CA MET A 353 -33.32 21.07 -11.34
C MET A 353 -33.29 19.99 -12.42
N GLN A 354 -34.47 19.51 -12.84
CA GLN A 354 -34.60 18.50 -13.89
C GLN A 354 -34.02 18.97 -15.22
N GLN A 355 -34.24 20.23 -15.62
CA GLN A 355 -33.64 20.80 -16.83
C GLN A 355 -32.11 20.81 -16.77
N THR A 356 -31.55 21.24 -15.62
CA THR A 356 -30.09 21.27 -15.41
C THR A 356 -29.50 19.87 -15.46
N ILE A 357 -30.07 18.93 -14.70
CA ILE A 357 -29.62 17.53 -14.66
C ILE A 357 -29.75 16.86 -16.03
N ALA A 358 -30.85 17.08 -16.75
CA ALA A 358 -31.03 16.52 -18.10
C ALA A 358 -30.03 17.08 -19.10
N ALA A 359 -29.74 18.39 -19.05
CA ALA A 359 -28.73 19.01 -19.91
C ALA A 359 -27.33 18.42 -19.64
N TRP A 360 -26.97 18.30 -18.37
CA TRP A 360 -25.69 17.73 -17.94
C TRP A 360 -25.58 16.23 -18.26
N GLY A 361 -26.67 15.46 -18.07
CA GLY A 361 -26.74 14.04 -18.41
C GLY A 361 -26.52 13.79 -19.90
N LYS A 362 -27.11 14.61 -20.79
CA LYS A 362 -26.84 14.55 -22.24
C LYS A 362 -25.37 14.81 -22.56
N GLN A 363 -24.73 15.79 -21.92
CA GLN A 363 -23.29 16.05 -22.11
C GLN A 363 -22.42 14.88 -21.63
N LYS A 364 -22.83 14.16 -20.59
CA LYS A 364 -22.10 13.02 -20.03
C LYS A 364 -22.17 11.78 -20.91
N GLN A 365 -23.32 11.51 -21.53
CA GLN A 365 -23.52 10.39 -22.45
C GLN A 365 -22.77 10.54 -23.78
N GLN A 366 -22.38 11.76 -24.16
CA GLN A 366 -21.73 12.07 -25.45
C GLN A 366 -20.21 12.26 -25.35
N ARG A 367 -19.54 11.79 -24.29
CA ARG A 367 -18.09 12.00 -24.09
C ARG A 367 -17.23 10.93 -24.78
N PRO A 368 -16.32 11.32 -25.68
CA PRO A 368 -15.33 10.40 -26.24
C PRO A 368 -14.24 9.96 -25.25
N ASN A 369 -14.00 10.70 -24.15
CA ASN A 369 -12.82 10.54 -23.27
C ASN A 369 -13.17 10.44 -21.77
N TYR A 370 -14.36 9.96 -21.41
CA TYR A 370 -14.69 9.68 -20.00
C TYR A 370 -14.09 8.32 -19.59
N LYS A 371 -13.14 8.33 -18.65
CA LYS A 371 -12.60 7.09 -18.05
C LYS A 371 -13.58 6.63 -16.95
N LYS A 372 -14.17 5.45 -17.11
CA LYS A 372 -14.99 4.80 -16.09
C LYS A 372 -14.16 4.53 -14.82
N PRO A 373 -14.73 4.75 -13.63
CA PRO A 373 -14.01 4.51 -12.37
C PRO A 373 -13.89 3.02 -12.04
N PHE A 374 -12.92 2.68 -11.21
CA PHE A 374 -12.87 1.41 -10.48
C PHE A 374 -13.71 1.53 -9.21
N VAL A 375 -14.63 0.60 -8.98
CA VAL A 375 -15.61 0.68 -7.89
C VAL A 375 -15.60 -0.62 -7.07
N THR A 376 -15.46 -0.48 -5.75
CA THR A 376 -15.37 -1.58 -4.80
C THR A 376 -16.19 -1.31 -3.54
N LEU A 377 -16.61 -2.38 -2.86
CA LEU A 377 -17.35 -2.33 -1.59
C LEU A 377 -16.55 -2.96 -0.46
N TRP A 378 -16.45 -2.23 0.66
CA TRP A 378 -15.63 -2.57 1.81
C TRP A 378 -16.45 -2.59 3.10
N ASN A 379 -16.15 -3.50 4.03
CA ASN A 379 -16.78 -3.61 5.34
C ASN A 379 -15.76 -3.40 6.47
N LEU A 380 -15.94 -2.33 7.24
CA LEU A 380 -15.07 -1.90 8.35
C LEU A 380 -15.79 -1.99 9.71
N LEU A 381 -16.70 -2.96 9.91
CA LEU A 381 -17.59 -3.02 11.09
C LEU A 381 -16.89 -3.34 12.43
N THR A 382 -15.64 -3.81 12.45
CA THR A 382 -14.88 -4.00 13.71
C THR A 382 -13.97 -2.81 13.99
N PRO A 383 -14.07 -2.16 15.16
CA PRO A 383 -13.15 -1.10 15.55
C PRO A 383 -11.74 -1.67 15.67
N PHE A 384 -10.80 -1.05 14.96
CA PHE A 384 -9.44 -0.99 15.44
C PHE A 384 -9.47 -0.40 16.86
N GLY A 385 -8.60 -0.85 17.76
CA GLY A 385 -8.30 0.01 18.91
C GLY A 385 -7.99 1.42 18.41
N ASN A 386 -8.70 2.44 18.91
CA ASN A 386 -8.55 3.89 18.69
C ASN A 386 -8.25 4.47 17.27
N ARG A 387 -8.06 3.70 16.18
CA ARG A 387 -7.78 4.23 14.83
C ARG A 387 -8.30 3.33 13.70
N ASN A 388 -9.48 3.63 13.18
CA ASN A 388 -10.02 2.98 11.98
C ASN A 388 -9.41 3.57 10.70
N ASN A 389 -8.19 3.13 10.36
CA ASN A 389 -7.51 3.59 9.16
C ASN A 389 -7.92 2.72 7.95
N PHE A 390 -8.54 3.32 6.94
CA PHE A 390 -8.74 2.74 5.63
C PHE A 390 -7.46 2.94 4.82
N GLU A 391 -6.68 1.86 4.66
CA GLU A 391 -5.41 1.85 3.94
C GLU A 391 -5.55 1.03 2.66
N LEU A 392 -5.19 1.61 1.51
CA LEU A 392 -5.13 0.91 0.23
C LEU A 392 -3.86 1.30 -0.52
N SER A 393 -3.03 0.32 -0.88
CA SER A 393 -1.82 0.60 -1.64
C SER A 393 -2.11 0.65 -3.14
N LEU A 394 -1.80 1.78 -3.74
CA LEU A 394 -2.09 2.11 -5.13
C LEU A 394 -0.87 2.78 -5.74
N GLN A 395 -0.77 2.79 -7.07
CA GLN A 395 0.24 3.58 -7.79
C GLN A 395 -0.39 4.50 -8.82
N GLY A 396 0.11 5.72 -8.86
CA GLY A 396 -0.41 6.78 -9.72
C GLY A 396 -1.34 7.72 -8.97
N GLN A 397 -1.95 8.63 -9.72
CA GLN A 397 -2.83 9.68 -9.24
C GLN A 397 -4.27 9.36 -9.65
N TYR A 398 -5.18 9.55 -8.71
CA TYR A 398 -6.59 9.27 -8.88
C TYR A 398 -7.42 10.24 -8.07
N PHE A 399 -8.66 10.43 -8.50
CA PHE A 399 -9.72 10.95 -7.67
C PHE A 399 -10.31 9.79 -6.88
N TYR A 400 -10.46 9.94 -5.57
CA TYR A 400 -11.18 8.97 -4.75
C TYR A 400 -12.47 9.58 -4.22
N LEU A 401 -13.46 8.71 -4.06
CA LEU A 401 -14.71 8.96 -3.36
C LEU A 401 -15.02 7.73 -2.52
N LEU A 402 -15.18 7.91 -1.23
CA LEU A 402 -15.50 6.88 -0.26
C LEU A 402 -16.79 7.27 0.46
N GLU A 403 -17.85 6.51 0.22
CA GLU A 403 -19.20 6.80 0.71
C GLU A 403 -19.66 5.71 1.67
N ASN A 404 -20.11 6.07 2.86
CA ASN A 404 -20.79 5.11 3.73
C ASN A 404 -22.14 4.74 3.11
N THR A 405 -22.39 3.44 2.98
CA THR A 405 -23.59 2.90 2.32
C THR A 405 -24.86 3.01 3.14
N THR A 406 -24.76 3.35 4.43
CA THR A 406 -25.89 3.48 5.35
C THR A 406 -26.10 4.89 5.89
N ASP A 407 -25.02 5.66 6.04
CA ASP A 407 -25.04 7.06 6.49
C ASP A 407 -24.53 7.98 5.38
N SER A 408 -25.45 8.60 4.65
CA SER A 408 -25.12 9.50 3.54
C SER A 408 -24.38 10.78 3.97
N SER A 409 -24.24 11.07 5.26
CA SER A 409 -23.44 12.19 5.74
C SER A 409 -21.93 11.88 5.79
N LEU A 410 -21.54 10.60 5.80
CA LEU A 410 -20.14 10.16 5.85
C LEU A 410 -19.59 9.95 4.44
N ILE A 411 -19.05 11.02 3.86
CA ILE A 411 -18.45 11.03 2.53
C ILE A 411 -17.03 11.62 2.61
N TYR A 412 -16.06 10.89 2.08
CA TYR A 412 -14.67 11.32 1.95
C TYR A 412 -14.29 11.36 0.47
N TYR A 413 -13.65 12.42 0.01
CA TYR A 413 -13.21 12.54 -1.38
C TYR A 413 -11.96 13.39 -1.47
N GLY A 414 -11.25 13.27 -2.58
CA GLY A 414 -10.08 14.09 -2.84
C GLY A 414 -9.23 13.54 -3.98
N ILE A 415 -8.02 14.07 -4.09
CA ILE A 415 -7.00 13.58 -5.01
C ILE A 415 -6.02 12.73 -4.21
N GLY A 416 -5.92 11.44 -4.55
CA GLY A 416 -4.91 10.54 -4.01
C GLY A 416 -3.70 10.47 -4.94
N GLN A 417 -2.54 10.24 -4.34
CA GLN A 417 -1.29 9.96 -5.03
C GLN A 417 -0.65 8.76 -4.35
N ASN A 418 -0.55 7.64 -5.07
CA ASN A 418 -0.13 6.34 -4.55
C ASN A 418 -1.06 5.87 -3.42
N ASP A 419 -0.57 5.52 -2.23
CA ASP A 419 -1.40 4.95 -1.17
C ASP A 419 -2.54 5.89 -0.70
N LEU A 420 -3.74 5.31 -0.52
CA LEU A 420 -4.88 5.97 0.10
C LEU A 420 -4.93 5.63 1.59
N ASN A 421 -4.87 6.63 2.45
CA ASN A 421 -4.93 6.47 3.90
C ASN A 421 -5.98 7.44 4.48
N LEU A 422 -7.09 6.91 4.99
CA LEU A 422 -8.20 7.71 5.52
C LEU A 422 -8.63 7.22 6.90
N LEU A 423 -8.79 8.13 7.86
CA LEU A 423 -9.37 7.81 9.16
C LEU A 423 -10.90 7.93 9.06
N VAL A 424 -11.62 6.80 9.10
CA VAL A 424 -13.08 6.76 8.90
C VAL A 424 -13.79 5.95 10.00
N PRO A 425 -15.01 6.31 10.44
CA PRO A 425 -15.79 5.48 11.37
C PRO A 425 -15.99 4.06 10.84
N GLY A 426 -16.24 3.10 11.74
CA GLY A 426 -16.57 1.73 11.32
C GLY A 426 -17.89 1.70 10.54
N GLY A 427 -17.96 0.88 9.48
CA GLY A 427 -19.13 0.82 8.60
C GLY A 427 -18.82 0.20 7.25
N GLN A 428 -19.84 0.09 6.38
CA GLN A 428 -19.65 -0.40 5.02
C GLN A 428 -19.51 0.79 4.06
N TYR A 429 -18.43 0.82 3.30
CA TYR A 429 -18.08 1.91 2.40
C TYR A 429 -17.96 1.47 0.95
N ARG A 430 -18.47 2.29 0.04
CA ARG A 430 -18.23 2.17 -1.40
C ARG A 430 -17.07 3.08 -1.78
N LEU A 431 -16.00 2.50 -2.32
CA LEU A 431 -14.85 3.24 -2.85
C LEU A 431 -14.95 3.32 -4.36
N THR A 432 -14.89 4.54 -4.89
CA THR A 432 -14.84 4.87 -6.31
C THR A 432 -13.50 5.55 -6.61
N LEU A 433 -12.68 4.96 -7.46
CA LEU A 433 -11.38 5.50 -7.91
C LEU A 433 -11.46 5.88 -9.38
N THR A 434 -11.17 7.13 -9.71
CA THR A 434 -11.12 7.62 -11.10
C THR A 434 -9.70 8.07 -11.46
N PRO A 435 -9.01 7.44 -12.43
CA PRO A 435 -7.65 7.82 -12.81
C PRO A 435 -7.58 9.26 -13.37
N THR A 436 -6.49 9.99 -13.06
CA THR A 436 -6.24 11.31 -13.67
C THR A 436 -5.53 11.21 -15.02
N LYS A 437 -5.37 12.34 -15.75
CA LYS A 437 -4.77 12.35 -17.09
C LYS A 437 -3.23 12.31 -17.11
N ARG A 438 -2.55 12.77 -16.06
CA ARG A 438 -1.08 12.98 -16.10
C ARG A 438 -0.32 11.72 -15.70
N THR A 439 -0.68 11.15 -14.57
CA THR A 439 -0.09 9.94 -14.00
C THR A 439 -1.25 9.08 -13.52
N PRO A 440 -2.00 8.41 -14.42
CA PRO A 440 -3.21 7.70 -14.05
C PRO A 440 -2.90 6.60 -13.03
N LEU A 441 -3.87 6.28 -12.17
CA LEU A 441 -3.87 5.03 -11.42
C LEU A 441 -3.62 3.86 -12.39
N HIS A 442 -2.64 3.03 -12.08
CA HIS A 442 -2.23 1.91 -12.95
C HIS A 442 -1.88 0.63 -12.17
N ALA A 443 -1.82 0.67 -10.84
CA ALA A 443 -1.62 -0.53 -10.03
C ALA A 443 -2.39 -0.44 -8.71
N ILE A 444 -2.88 -1.59 -8.26
CA ILE A 444 -3.31 -1.84 -6.91
C ILE A 444 -2.39 -2.94 -6.39
N GLU A 445 -1.60 -2.61 -5.39
CA GLU A 445 -0.53 -3.49 -4.92
C GLU A 445 -0.88 -4.03 -3.55
N TYR A 446 -0.43 -5.25 -3.27
CA TYR A 446 -0.13 -5.67 -1.91
C TYR A 446 -1.31 -5.59 -0.91
N MET A 447 -2.23 -6.56 -0.99
CA MET A 447 -3.21 -6.80 0.08
C MET A 447 -2.85 -7.98 0.99
N TYR A 448 -1.61 -8.50 0.95
CA TYR A 448 -1.14 -9.61 1.79
C TYR A 448 0.20 -9.32 2.48
N GLY A 449 0.23 -9.35 3.81
CA GLY A 449 1.30 -8.83 4.68
C GLY A 449 2.71 -9.43 4.57
N ASP A 450 3.70 -8.58 4.88
CA ASP A 450 4.95 -9.03 5.53
C ASP A 450 4.58 -9.60 6.91
N SER A 451 5.29 -10.64 7.30
CA SER A 451 5.22 -11.52 8.48
C SER A 451 5.21 -10.84 9.87
N ARG A 452 4.87 -9.55 9.97
CA ARG A 452 4.96 -8.73 11.18
C ARG A 452 3.63 -8.13 11.67
N ASN A 453 2.50 -8.29 10.96
CA ASN A 453 1.18 -7.85 11.45
C ASN A 453 0.01 -8.70 10.90
N LEU A 454 -0.17 -9.88 11.47
CA LEU A 454 -1.00 -11.00 10.97
C LEU A 454 -2.53 -10.93 11.23
N TYR A 455 -3.11 -9.80 11.68
CA TYR A 455 -4.47 -9.85 12.25
C TYR A 455 -5.52 -8.83 11.76
N LEU A 456 -5.23 -7.85 10.88
CA LEU A 456 -6.17 -6.71 10.70
C LEU A 456 -6.42 -6.16 9.28
N ARG A 457 -5.73 -6.60 8.20
CA ARG A 457 -5.67 -5.78 6.97
C ARG A 457 -6.56 -6.23 5.79
N GLU A 458 -7.10 -7.46 5.76
CA GLU A 458 -7.33 -8.11 4.45
C GLU A 458 -8.75 -8.72 4.27
N LYS A 459 -9.61 -8.66 5.30
CA LYS A 459 -10.95 -9.29 5.30
C LYS A 459 -12.12 -8.38 4.93
N HIS A 460 -11.81 -7.16 4.47
CA HIS A 460 -12.82 -6.10 4.37
C HIS A 460 -13.35 -5.88 2.96
N LEU A 461 -12.60 -6.24 1.91
CA LEU A 461 -13.14 -6.16 0.55
C LEU A 461 -14.22 -7.23 0.38
N ILE A 462 -15.43 -6.80 0.04
CA ILE A 462 -16.59 -7.68 -0.16
C ILE A 462 -16.92 -7.80 -1.65
N GLU A 463 -16.73 -6.75 -2.43
CA GLU A 463 -17.25 -6.73 -3.80
C GLU A 463 -16.39 -5.87 -4.73
N ILE A 464 -16.08 -6.41 -5.91
CA ILE A 464 -15.58 -5.65 -7.06
C ILE A 464 -16.77 -5.39 -7.99
N GLN A 465 -17.21 -4.15 -8.04
CA GLN A 465 -18.46 -3.73 -8.70
C GLN A 465 -18.21 -3.15 -10.10
N GLN A 466 -17.03 -2.61 -10.36
CA GLN A 466 -16.65 -2.09 -11.66
C GLN A 466 -15.12 -2.05 -11.81
N TRP A 467 -14.60 -2.51 -12.94
CA TRP A 467 -13.16 -2.46 -13.23
C TRP A 467 -12.70 -1.08 -13.74
N GLY A 468 -13.56 -0.39 -14.47
CA GLY A 468 -13.26 0.91 -15.05
C GLY A 468 -12.30 0.85 -16.23
N ASP A 469 -11.88 2.03 -16.70
CA ASP A 469 -11.00 2.15 -17.88
C ASP A 469 -9.51 2.28 -17.48
N ILE A 470 -9.14 1.69 -16.34
CA ILE A 470 -7.77 1.68 -15.83
C ILE A 470 -6.93 0.74 -16.69
N GLU A 471 -5.81 1.25 -17.18
CA GLU A 471 -4.78 0.46 -17.85
C GLU A 471 -3.82 -0.08 -16.79
N TRP A 472 -4.07 -1.31 -16.33
CA TRP A 472 -3.30 -1.90 -15.25
C TRP A 472 -1.91 -2.32 -15.71
N SER A 473 -0.87 -1.82 -15.05
CA SER A 473 0.52 -2.22 -15.29
C SER A 473 0.88 -3.54 -14.60
N THR A 474 0.19 -3.85 -13.49
CA THR A 474 0.33 -5.10 -12.74
C THR A 474 -0.95 -5.43 -11.98
N MET A 475 -1.20 -6.72 -11.76
CA MET A 475 -2.22 -7.26 -10.85
C MET A 475 -1.59 -8.23 -9.84
N GLU A 476 -0.27 -8.16 -9.66
CA GLU A 476 0.43 -8.99 -8.69
C GLU A 476 -0.06 -8.68 -7.28
N LYS A 477 -0.55 -9.71 -6.57
CA LYS A 477 -1.11 -9.65 -5.21
C LYS A 477 -2.35 -8.74 -5.07
N ALA A 478 -2.87 -8.21 -6.16
CA ALA A 478 -4.10 -7.42 -6.17
C ALA A 478 -5.26 -8.31 -5.77
N PHE A 479 -5.92 -8.09 -4.63
CA PHE A 479 -7.00 -8.95 -4.10
C PHE A 479 -6.58 -10.19 -3.31
N SER A 480 -5.27 -10.35 -3.06
CA SER A 480 -4.77 -11.40 -2.15
C SER A 480 -5.32 -11.18 -0.74
N GLY A 481 -5.77 -12.24 -0.07
CA GLY A 481 -6.32 -12.18 1.28
C GLY A 481 -7.79 -11.75 1.35
N ALA A 482 -8.40 -11.33 0.24
CA ALA A 482 -9.79 -10.87 0.19
C ALA A 482 -10.79 -12.04 0.30
N GLU A 483 -10.84 -12.69 1.47
CA GLU A 483 -11.60 -13.93 1.73
C GLU A 483 -13.07 -13.82 1.34
N GLU A 484 -13.67 -12.64 1.55
CA GLU A 484 -15.08 -12.37 1.36
C GLU A 484 -15.43 -11.79 -0.02
N ALA A 485 -14.42 -11.48 -0.84
CA ALA A 485 -14.62 -10.75 -2.08
C ALA A 485 -15.32 -11.58 -3.16
N ILE A 486 -16.32 -10.96 -3.80
CA ILE A 486 -16.97 -11.44 -5.02
C ILE A 486 -16.82 -10.43 -6.15
N VAL A 487 -16.96 -10.89 -7.40
CA VAL A 487 -16.94 -10.00 -8.59
C VAL A 487 -18.34 -9.89 -9.19
N THR A 488 -18.97 -8.73 -9.08
CA THR A 488 -20.27 -8.42 -9.71
C THR A 488 -20.15 -7.47 -10.90
N ALA A 489 -18.94 -6.98 -11.16
CA ALA A 489 -18.61 -6.12 -12.28
C ALA A 489 -19.09 -6.71 -13.62
N SER A 490 -19.75 -5.86 -14.41
CA SER A 490 -20.22 -6.21 -15.76
C SER A 490 -19.22 -5.82 -16.86
N ASP A 491 -18.25 -4.96 -16.53
CA ASP A 491 -17.14 -4.60 -17.39
C ASP A 491 -15.92 -5.52 -17.16
N LEU A 492 -14.92 -5.41 -18.04
CA LEU A 492 -13.73 -6.25 -18.03
C LEU A 492 -12.50 -5.43 -17.59
N PRO A 493 -11.57 -6.00 -16.82
CA PRO A 493 -10.30 -5.34 -16.55
C PRO A 493 -9.46 -5.24 -17.83
N ASN A 494 -8.81 -4.09 -18.04
CA ASN A 494 -7.82 -3.96 -19.11
C ASN A 494 -6.45 -4.47 -18.63
N LEU A 495 -6.10 -5.70 -19.03
CA LEU A 495 -4.88 -6.40 -18.64
C LEU A 495 -3.77 -6.34 -19.70
N GLN A 496 -3.88 -5.48 -20.74
CA GLN A 496 -2.94 -5.47 -21.87
C GLN A 496 -1.49 -5.13 -21.47
N GLN A 497 -1.28 -4.44 -20.34
CA GLN A 497 0.06 -4.13 -19.83
C GLN A 497 0.50 -5.06 -18.69
N VAL A 498 -0.38 -5.95 -18.21
CA VAL A 498 -0.11 -6.83 -17.07
C VAL A 498 0.74 -8.02 -17.50
N LYS A 499 1.91 -8.18 -16.88
CA LYS A 499 2.78 -9.36 -17.05
C LYS A 499 2.64 -10.41 -15.96
N SER A 500 2.20 -10.00 -14.77
CA SER A 500 2.03 -10.87 -13.61
C SER A 500 0.66 -10.69 -12.98
N THR A 501 -0.05 -11.80 -12.80
CA THR A 501 -1.27 -11.91 -11.98
C THR A 501 -1.01 -12.76 -10.74
N SER A 502 0.27 -12.98 -10.40
CA SER A 502 0.62 -13.87 -9.31
C SER A 502 0.00 -13.42 -8.00
N TYR A 503 -0.59 -14.35 -7.25
CA TYR A 503 -1.33 -14.10 -6.02
C TYR A 503 -2.56 -13.19 -6.12
N MET A 504 -3.04 -12.80 -7.32
CA MET A 504 -4.17 -11.87 -7.46
C MET A 504 -5.38 -12.29 -6.60
N PHE A 505 -5.84 -13.53 -6.70
CA PHE A 505 -6.96 -14.04 -5.91
C PHE A 505 -6.55 -15.09 -4.88
N ALA A 506 -5.31 -15.04 -4.40
CA ALA A 506 -4.88 -15.92 -3.32
C ALA A 506 -5.74 -15.69 -2.07
N HIS A 507 -6.25 -16.76 -1.48
CA HIS A 507 -7.17 -16.78 -0.34
C HIS A 507 -8.54 -16.13 -0.58
N ALA A 508 -8.96 -15.89 -1.83
CA ALA A 508 -10.28 -15.35 -2.14
C ALA A 508 -11.38 -16.43 -2.04
N LYS A 509 -11.73 -16.83 -0.81
CA LYS A 509 -12.57 -17.99 -0.52
C LYS A 509 -13.99 -17.92 -1.09
N LYS A 510 -14.56 -16.73 -1.29
CA LYS A 510 -15.90 -16.54 -1.89
C LYS A 510 -15.91 -16.27 -3.39
N LEU A 511 -14.74 -16.16 -4.03
CA LEU A 511 -14.64 -15.90 -5.46
C LEU A 511 -15.11 -17.12 -6.25
N ASN A 512 -16.20 -16.97 -7.01
CA ASN A 512 -16.69 -18.03 -7.89
C ASN A 512 -17.51 -17.47 -9.08
N GLN A 513 -17.19 -16.26 -9.52
CA GLN A 513 -17.87 -15.60 -10.64
C GLN A 513 -17.09 -15.79 -11.95
N PRO A 514 -17.77 -15.80 -13.12
CA PRO A 514 -17.15 -16.18 -14.38
C PRO A 514 -16.06 -15.19 -14.81
N LEU A 515 -14.83 -15.70 -14.99
CA LEU A 515 -13.66 -14.93 -15.42
C LEU A 515 -13.19 -15.27 -16.85
N ASN A 516 -13.91 -16.16 -17.55
CA ASN A 516 -13.47 -16.75 -18.82
C ASN A 516 -13.23 -15.71 -19.94
N HIS A 517 -13.92 -14.58 -19.89
CA HIS A 517 -13.86 -13.52 -20.90
C HIS A 517 -12.69 -12.54 -20.71
N TRP A 518 -11.84 -12.74 -19.70
CA TRP A 518 -10.70 -11.86 -19.45
C TRP A 518 -9.61 -12.08 -20.51
N ASP A 519 -9.08 -10.98 -21.06
CA ASP A 519 -7.94 -11.06 -21.96
C ASP A 519 -6.63 -11.13 -21.17
N VAL A 520 -6.16 -12.37 -20.95
CA VAL A 520 -4.89 -12.66 -20.25
C VAL A 520 -3.71 -12.87 -21.22
N SER A 521 -3.87 -12.54 -22.51
CA SER A 521 -2.89 -12.87 -23.56
C SER A 521 -1.50 -12.26 -23.40
N GLN A 522 -1.36 -11.27 -22.52
CA GLN A 522 -0.10 -10.60 -22.22
C GLN A 522 0.57 -11.08 -20.92
N VAL A 523 -0.13 -11.89 -20.12
CA VAL A 523 0.32 -12.36 -18.82
C VAL A 523 1.26 -13.54 -18.98
N THR A 524 2.43 -13.46 -18.33
CA THR A 524 3.45 -14.52 -18.36
C THR A 524 3.49 -15.32 -17.06
N ASN A 525 3.11 -14.70 -15.94
CA ASN A 525 3.17 -15.31 -14.61
C ASN A 525 1.79 -15.37 -13.95
N PHE A 526 1.31 -16.58 -13.67
CA PHE A 526 0.04 -16.88 -12.99
C PHE A 526 0.25 -17.57 -11.64
N SER A 527 1.49 -17.59 -11.12
CA SER A 527 1.79 -18.37 -9.92
C SER A 527 0.91 -17.97 -8.74
N ASN A 528 0.35 -18.96 -8.05
CA ASN A 528 -0.52 -18.75 -6.88
C ASN A 528 -1.77 -17.87 -7.13
N MET A 529 -2.19 -17.62 -8.39
CA MET A 529 -3.29 -16.69 -8.68
C MET A 529 -4.59 -17.04 -7.93
N PHE A 530 -4.91 -18.32 -7.77
CA PHE A 530 -6.09 -18.82 -7.04
C PHE A 530 -5.71 -19.73 -5.87
N TYR A 531 -4.50 -19.56 -5.29
CA TYR A 531 -4.05 -20.32 -4.13
C TYR A 531 -5.07 -20.22 -2.99
N GLN A 532 -5.57 -21.34 -2.45
CA GLN A 532 -6.62 -21.36 -1.42
C GLN A 532 -7.93 -20.61 -1.78
N ALA A 533 -8.25 -20.44 -3.06
CA ALA A 533 -9.58 -19.98 -3.50
C ALA A 533 -10.58 -21.17 -3.48
N GLU A 534 -10.91 -21.63 -2.27
CA GLU A 534 -11.59 -22.93 -2.01
C GLU A 534 -12.86 -23.17 -2.83
N THR A 535 -13.68 -22.13 -3.07
CA THR A 535 -14.96 -22.27 -3.79
C THR A 535 -14.85 -22.04 -5.30
N PHE A 536 -13.68 -21.62 -5.81
CA PHE A 536 -13.51 -21.24 -7.20
C PHE A 536 -13.58 -22.46 -8.13
N ASN A 537 -14.57 -22.49 -9.02
CA ASN A 537 -14.76 -23.58 -9.98
C ASN A 537 -15.41 -23.07 -11.28
N GLN A 538 -14.93 -21.94 -11.80
CA GLN A 538 -15.46 -21.31 -13.02
C GLN A 538 -14.62 -21.64 -14.25
N PRO A 539 -15.24 -21.74 -15.45
CA PRO A 539 -14.52 -22.08 -16.69
C PRO A 539 -13.49 -21.00 -17.03
N LEU A 540 -12.33 -21.47 -17.51
CA LEU A 540 -11.17 -20.66 -17.93
C LEU A 540 -10.65 -21.08 -19.33
N ASP A 541 -11.41 -21.88 -20.06
CA ASP A 541 -11.06 -22.49 -21.34
C ASP A 541 -10.92 -21.47 -22.50
N GLN A 542 -11.38 -20.23 -22.34
CA GLN A 542 -11.23 -19.15 -23.32
C GLN A 542 -9.97 -18.29 -23.11
N TRP A 543 -9.22 -18.54 -22.03
CA TRP A 543 -7.98 -17.81 -21.76
C TRP A 543 -6.90 -18.13 -22.79
N LYS A 544 -6.26 -17.07 -23.33
CA LYS A 544 -5.13 -17.19 -24.26
C LYS A 544 -3.82 -17.34 -23.50
N MET A 545 -3.39 -18.58 -23.28
CA MET A 545 -2.21 -18.91 -22.45
C MET A 545 -0.87 -18.91 -23.19
N ASN A 546 -0.83 -18.48 -24.46
CA ASN A 546 0.34 -18.59 -25.35
C ASN A 546 1.58 -17.77 -24.91
N GLN A 547 1.48 -16.94 -23.86
CA GLN A 547 2.62 -16.24 -23.25
C GLN A 547 2.97 -16.77 -21.85
N ALA A 548 2.18 -17.67 -21.27
CA ALA A 548 2.39 -18.18 -19.93
C ALA A 548 3.71 -18.98 -19.83
N THR A 549 4.53 -18.63 -18.83
CA THR A 549 5.79 -19.33 -18.53
C THR A 549 5.77 -19.97 -17.14
N ASN A 550 4.96 -19.45 -16.22
CA ASN A 550 4.87 -19.94 -14.84
C ASN A 550 3.41 -20.10 -14.39
N LEU A 551 3.02 -21.33 -14.08
CA LEU A 551 1.71 -21.72 -13.55
C LEU A 551 1.81 -22.31 -12.13
N SER A 552 2.98 -22.23 -11.48
CA SER A 552 3.21 -22.91 -10.19
C SER A 552 2.17 -22.53 -9.14
N GLN A 553 1.55 -23.53 -8.52
CA GLN A 553 0.58 -23.38 -7.43
C GLN A 553 -0.65 -22.53 -7.77
N MET A 554 -0.96 -22.31 -9.06
CA MET A 554 -2.05 -21.43 -9.47
C MET A 554 -3.40 -21.83 -8.85
N PHE A 555 -3.69 -23.13 -8.69
CA PHE A 555 -4.91 -23.63 -8.06
C PHE A 555 -4.63 -24.44 -6.79
N ASP A 556 -3.44 -24.34 -6.18
CA ASP A 556 -3.11 -25.14 -5.00
C ASP A 556 -4.10 -24.83 -3.86
N HIS A 557 -4.75 -25.87 -3.33
CA HIS A 557 -5.86 -25.82 -2.36
C HIS A 557 -7.14 -25.09 -2.84
N ALA A 558 -7.33 -24.85 -4.14
CA ALA A 558 -8.64 -24.49 -4.71
C ALA A 558 -9.53 -25.73 -4.77
N SER A 559 -9.99 -26.18 -3.60
CA SER A 559 -10.57 -27.52 -3.39
C SER A 559 -11.72 -27.88 -4.33
N ALA A 560 -12.56 -26.92 -4.73
CA ALA A 560 -13.67 -27.13 -5.66
C ALA A 560 -13.27 -27.20 -7.15
N PHE A 561 -12.06 -26.76 -7.53
CA PHE A 561 -11.68 -26.56 -8.92
C PHE A 561 -11.57 -27.88 -9.70
N ASN A 562 -12.35 -28.01 -10.78
CA ASN A 562 -12.37 -29.17 -11.67
C ASN A 562 -12.88 -28.82 -13.08
N GLN A 563 -12.42 -27.70 -13.64
CA GLN A 563 -12.86 -27.21 -14.96
C GLN A 563 -11.95 -27.68 -16.11
N PRO A 564 -12.49 -27.87 -17.33
CA PRO A 564 -11.70 -28.31 -18.48
C PRO A 564 -10.70 -27.23 -18.93
N LEU A 565 -9.46 -27.64 -19.20
CA LEU A 565 -8.35 -26.75 -19.59
C LEU A 565 -7.60 -27.23 -20.86
N GLN A 566 -8.15 -28.19 -21.60
CA GLN A 566 -7.48 -28.78 -22.77
C GLN A 566 -7.20 -27.77 -23.91
N THR A 567 -7.84 -26.60 -23.88
CA THR A 567 -7.69 -25.52 -24.87
C THR A 567 -6.48 -24.62 -24.60
N TRP A 568 -5.85 -24.71 -23.43
CA TRP A 568 -4.71 -23.88 -23.07
C TRP A 568 -3.47 -24.23 -23.90
N ASP A 569 -2.87 -23.21 -24.53
CA ASP A 569 -1.52 -23.32 -25.09
C ASP A 569 -0.48 -23.16 -23.97
N VAL A 570 0.02 -24.28 -23.46
CA VAL A 570 1.06 -24.33 -22.41
C VAL A 570 2.48 -24.52 -22.97
N SER A 571 2.68 -24.37 -24.29
CA SER A 571 3.95 -24.68 -24.97
C SER A 571 5.18 -23.88 -24.50
N ARG A 572 4.96 -22.78 -23.76
CA ARG A 572 6.00 -21.93 -23.16
C ARG A 572 6.16 -22.10 -21.65
N VAL A 573 5.32 -22.90 -21.01
CA VAL A 573 5.36 -23.10 -19.56
C VAL A 573 6.61 -23.88 -19.20
N THR A 574 7.38 -23.36 -18.24
CA THR A 574 8.59 -24.01 -17.72
C THR A 574 8.40 -24.54 -16.29
N ASN A 575 7.43 -23.98 -15.55
CA ASN A 575 7.12 -24.36 -14.17
C ASN A 575 5.61 -24.52 -13.97
N MET A 576 5.19 -25.71 -13.55
CA MET A 576 3.81 -26.06 -13.17
C MET A 576 3.75 -26.81 -11.84
N GLY A 577 4.79 -26.68 -11.01
CA GLY A 577 4.84 -27.34 -9.70
C GLY A 577 3.63 -26.94 -8.84
N GLY A 578 2.95 -27.92 -8.28
CA GLY A 578 1.77 -27.74 -7.44
C GLY A 578 0.53 -27.17 -8.15
N LEU A 579 0.47 -27.12 -9.49
CA LEU A 579 -0.61 -26.45 -10.21
C LEU A 579 -2.03 -26.83 -9.71
N PHE A 580 -2.28 -28.11 -9.47
CA PHE A 580 -3.57 -28.64 -9.03
C PHE A 580 -3.53 -29.29 -7.64
N SER A 581 -2.48 -29.04 -6.85
CA SER A 581 -2.31 -29.66 -5.54
C SER A 581 -3.54 -29.43 -4.63
N ASN A 582 -4.05 -30.48 -3.99
CA ASN A 582 -5.22 -30.48 -3.10
C ASN A 582 -6.50 -29.89 -3.75
N THR A 583 -6.76 -30.19 -5.02
CA THR A 583 -7.99 -29.83 -5.74
C THR A 583 -8.85 -31.05 -6.08
N SER A 584 -10.09 -30.82 -6.53
CA SER A 584 -10.95 -31.86 -7.10
C SER A 584 -10.64 -32.21 -8.57
N PHE A 585 -9.50 -31.73 -9.10
CA PHE A 585 -9.21 -31.77 -10.54
C PHE A 585 -9.01 -33.20 -11.07
N ASN A 586 -9.75 -33.56 -12.13
CA ASN A 586 -9.63 -34.83 -12.84
C ASN A 586 -10.03 -34.70 -14.33
N GLN A 587 -9.69 -33.59 -14.97
CA GLN A 587 -10.00 -33.32 -16.39
C GLN A 587 -8.85 -33.76 -17.30
N PRO A 588 -9.14 -34.13 -18.58
CA PRO A 588 -8.11 -34.55 -19.53
C PRO A 588 -7.14 -33.40 -19.89
N LEU A 589 -5.85 -33.75 -20.01
CA LEU A 589 -4.74 -32.83 -20.33
C LEU A 589 -3.79 -33.42 -21.41
N ASP A 590 -4.20 -34.46 -22.10
CA ASP A 590 -3.41 -35.20 -23.10
C ASP A 590 -3.01 -34.34 -24.32
N THR A 591 -3.69 -33.21 -24.53
CA THR A 591 -3.40 -32.24 -25.60
C THR A 591 -2.30 -31.23 -25.26
N TRP A 592 -1.87 -31.16 -24.00
CA TRP A 592 -0.90 -30.16 -23.55
C TRP A 592 0.51 -30.44 -24.11
N ASN A 593 1.11 -29.42 -24.73
CA ASN A 593 2.53 -29.47 -25.08
C ASN A 593 3.39 -29.06 -23.88
N VAL A 594 3.89 -30.05 -23.15
CA VAL A 594 4.74 -29.85 -21.96
C VAL A 594 6.25 -29.91 -22.23
N SER A 595 6.68 -29.84 -23.50
CA SER A 595 8.08 -30.08 -23.88
C SER A 595 9.11 -29.09 -23.35
N GLN A 596 8.66 -27.94 -22.81
CA GLN A 596 9.52 -26.90 -22.21
C GLN A 596 9.51 -26.94 -20.68
N VAL A 597 8.73 -27.83 -20.07
CA VAL A 597 8.55 -27.87 -18.63
C VAL A 597 9.77 -28.50 -17.97
N THR A 598 10.27 -27.84 -16.93
CA THR A 598 11.42 -28.30 -16.14
C THR A 598 11.05 -28.73 -14.73
N ASN A 599 9.92 -28.23 -14.20
CA ASN A 599 9.43 -28.51 -12.85
C ASN A 599 7.92 -28.83 -12.86
N MET A 600 7.58 -30.04 -12.42
CA MET A 600 6.21 -30.53 -12.24
C MET A 600 5.97 -31.05 -10.81
N ALA A 601 6.85 -30.75 -9.86
CA ALA A 601 6.76 -31.30 -8.50
C ALA A 601 5.39 -31.00 -7.87
N TYR A 602 4.77 -32.00 -7.24
CA TYR A 602 3.47 -31.93 -6.57
C TYR A 602 2.28 -31.48 -7.44
N MET A 603 2.40 -31.45 -8.77
CA MET A 603 1.36 -30.89 -9.66
C MET A 603 -0.04 -31.46 -9.39
N PHE A 604 -0.16 -32.77 -9.12
CA PHE A 604 -1.43 -33.45 -8.84
C PHE A 604 -1.55 -33.95 -7.40
N ALA A 605 -0.67 -33.54 -6.48
CA ALA A 605 -0.66 -34.09 -5.13
C ALA A 605 -2.01 -33.89 -4.42
N GLY A 606 -2.58 -34.94 -3.82
CA GLY A 606 -3.86 -34.86 -3.11
C GLY A 606 -5.10 -34.69 -3.99
N THR A 607 -5.01 -35.02 -5.29
CA THR A 607 -6.15 -34.93 -6.25
C THR A 607 -6.73 -36.31 -6.59
N PRO A 608 -7.99 -36.39 -7.07
CA PRO A 608 -8.55 -37.63 -7.64
C PRO A 608 -8.03 -37.94 -9.06
N PHE A 609 -7.00 -37.25 -9.55
CA PHE A 609 -6.54 -37.31 -10.93
C PHE A 609 -6.12 -38.72 -11.37
N ASN A 610 -6.69 -39.19 -12.49
CA ASN A 610 -6.36 -40.49 -13.10
C ASN A 610 -6.56 -40.50 -14.63
N GLN A 611 -6.23 -39.39 -15.30
CA GLN A 611 -6.35 -39.26 -16.77
C GLN A 611 -5.05 -39.67 -17.48
N PRO A 612 -5.10 -40.13 -18.74
CA PRO A 612 -3.92 -40.52 -19.51
C PRO A 612 -2.99 -39.34 -19.79
N LEU A 613 -1.68 -39.59 -19.68
CA LEU A 613 -0.59 -38.60 -19.89
C LEU A 613 0.56 -39.18 -20.73
N ASP A 614 0.35 -40.32 -21.39
CA ASP A 614 1.36 -41.05 -22.16
C ASP A 614 1.87 -40.28 -23.40
N THR A 615 1.12 -39.26 -23.84
CA THR A 615 1.46 -38.36 -24.95
C THR A 615 2.44 -37.24 -24.57
N TRP A 616 2.68 -37.02 -23.28
CA TRP A 616 3.50 -35.91 -22.81
C TRP A 616 4.99 -36.11 -23.10
N ASN A 617 5.61 -35.09 -23.71
CA ASN A 617 7.07 -35.03 -23.82
C ASN A 617 7.67 -34.40 -22.56
N VAL A 618 8.16 -35.24 -21.64
CA VAL A 618 8.76 -34.82 -20.36
C VAL A 618 10.29 -34.76 -20.39
N SER A 619 10.93 -34.79 -21.57
CA SER A 619 12.39 -34.94 -21.69
C SER A 619 13.22 -33.79 -21.12
N GLN A 620 12.60 -32.66 -20.79
CA GLN A 620 13.24 -31.49 -20.16
C GLN A 620 12.97 -31.39 -18.65
N VAL A 621 12.14 -32.26 -18.10
CA VAL A 621 11.75 -32.19 -16.69
C VAL A 621 12.91 -32.67 -15.81
N THR A 622 13.27 -31.86 -14.81
CA THR A 622 14.33 -32.16 -13.84
C THR A 622 13.80 -32.50 -12.45
N ASN A 623 12.57 -32.09 -12.14
CA ASN A 623 11.92 -32.30 -10.85
C ASN A 623 10.46 -32.76 -11.01
N MET A 624 10.19 -33.99 -10.54
CA MET A 624 8.86 -34.63 -10.50
C MET A 624 8.50 -35.10 -9.09
N GLY A 625 9.17 -34.58 -8.06
CA GLY A 625 8.93 -34.99 -6.68
C GLY A 625 7.46 -34.82 -6.28
N GLY A 626 6.85 -35.87 -5.73
CA GLY A 626 5.46 -35.85 -5.29
C GLY A 626 4.41 -35.68 -6.39
N LEU A 627 4.75 -35.82 -7.68
CA LEU A 627 3.85 -35.50 -8.81
C LEU A 627 2.44 -36.10 -8.65
N PHE A 628 2.35 -37.36 -8.22
CA PHE A 628 1.10 -38.10 -8.03
C PHE A 628 0.88 -38.52 -6.55
N SER A 629 1.53 -37.87 -5.59
CA SER A 629 1.39 -38.22 -4.17
C SER A 629 -0.06 -38.10 -3.70
N ASN A 630 -0.59 -39.10 -3.00
CA ASN A 630 -1.98 -39.14 -2.51
C ASN A 630 -3.02 -38.97 -3.64
N THR A 631 -2.85 -39.68 -4.76
CA THR A 631 -3.79 -39.64 -5.90
C THR A 631 -4.38 -41.00 -6.22
N SER A 632 -5.40 -41.00 -7.08
CA SER A 632 -5.96 -42.21 -7.68
C SER A 632 -5.22 -42.68 -8.95
N PHE A 633 -4.05 -42.10 -9.24
CA PHE A 633 -3.37 -42.28 -10.52
C PHE A 633 -2.83 -43.71 -10.72
N ASN A 634 -3.19 -44.33 -11.84
CA ASN A 634 -2.72 -45.66 -12.25
C ASN A 634 -2.69 -45.83 -13.79
N GLN A 635 -2.29 -44.79 -14.52
CA GLN A 635 -2.17 -44.80 -15.99
C GLN A 635 -0.73 -45.11 -16.45
N PRO A 636 -0.53 -45.67 -17.65
CA PRO A 636 0.80 -46.00 -18.17
C PRO A 636 1.66 -44.75 -18.39
N LEU A 637 2.96 -44.88 -18.08
CA LEU A 637 3.99 -43.82 -18.19
C LEU A 637 5.30 -44.35 -18.79
N ASP A 638 5.29 -45.53 -19.39
CA ASP A 638 6.48 -46.21 -19.94
C ASP A 638 7.06 -45.49 -21.17
N THR A 639 6.29 -44.58 -21.78
CA THR A 639 6.73 -43.73 -22.91
C THR A 639 7.54 -42.50 -22.49
N TRP A 640 7.58 -42.17 -21.20
CA TRP A 640 8.23 -40.96 -20.71
C TRP A 640 9.76 -41.05 -20.75
N ASP A 641 10.41 -40.06 -21.37
CA ASP A 641 11.85 -39.85 -21.24
C ASP A 641 12.18 -39.09 -19.96
N VAL A 642 12.55 -39.83 -18.91
CA VAL A 642 12.95 -39.27 -17.60
C VAL A 642 14.46 -39.07 -17.45
N SER A 643 15.23 -39.10 -18.54
CA SER A 643 16.71 -39.09 -18.49
C SER A 643 17.32 -37.82 -17.88
N GLN A 644 16.58 -36.72 -17.83
CA GLN A 644 17.00 -35.45 -17.21
C GLN A 644 16.49 -35.28 -15.76
N VAL A 645 15.68 -36.20 -15.25
CA VAL A 645 15.10 -36.09 -13.91
C VAL A 645 16.19 -36.32 -12.86
N THR A 646 16.28 -35.40 -11.89
CA THR A 646 17.22 -35.48 -10.76
C THR A 646 16.53 -35.75 -9.42
N ARG A 647 15.24 -35.39 -9.30
CA ARG A 647 14.41 -35.53 -8.09
C ARG A 647 13.05 -36.12 -8.43
N MET A 648 12.72 -37.27 -7.83
CA MET A 648 11.43 -37.97 -7.98
C MET A 648 10.94 -38.61 -6.67
N GLY A 649 11.43 -38.13 -5.52
CA GLY A 649 10.95 -38.58 -4.21
C GLY A 649 9.44 -38.39 -4.06
N SER A 650 8.79 -39.30 -3.36
CA SER A 650 7.34 -39.33 -3.10
C SER A 650 6.44 -39.35 -4.33
N MET A 651 6.97 -39.56 -5.55
CA MET A 651 6.23 -39.41 -6.81
C MET A 651 4.90 -40.18 -6.82
N PHE A 652 4.87 -41.40 -6.29
CA PHE A 652 3.71 -42.27 -6.23
C PHE A 652 3.28 -42.60 -4.79
N SER A 653 3.72 -41.81 -3.80
CA SER A 653 3.40 -42.07 -2.39
C SER A 653 1.89 -42.10 -2.16
N ASN A 654 1.38 -43.12 -1.47
CA ASN A 654 -0.04 -43.37 -1.20
C ASN A 654 -0.91 -43.35 -2.48
N THR A 655 -0.56 -44.17 -3.46
CA THR A 655 -1.32 -44.33 -4.72
C THR A 655 -1.65 -45.80 -5.01
N PRO A 656 -2.63 -46.10 -5.88
CA PRO A 656 -2.86 -47.45 -6.39
C PRO A 656 -1.92 -47.83 -7.56
N PHE A 657 -0.88 -47.04 -7.83
CA PHE A 657 -0.05 -47.16 -9.02
C PHE A 657 0.63 -48.53 -9.12
N ASN A 658 0.47 -49.20 -10.27
CA ASN A 658 1.10 -50.49 -10.56
C ASN A 658 1.33 -50.69 -12.07
N GLN A 659 1.80 -49.65 -12.77
CA GLN A 659 2.08 -49.68 -14.21
C GLN A 659 3.59 -49.85 -14.49
N PRO A 660 3.98 -50.48 -15.62
CA PRO A 660 5.38 -50.76 -15.93
C PRO A 660 6.22 -49.49 -16.06
N LEU A 661 7.44 -49.52 -15.48
CA LEU A 661 8.42 -48.41 -15.52
C LEU A 661 9.83 -48.86 -15.96
N HIS A 662 9.95 -50.05 -16.53
CA HIS A 662 11.23 -50.70 -16.84
C HIS A 662 12.05 -49.94 -17.90
N THR A 663 11.43 -49.09 -18.70
CA THR A 663 12.04 -48.28 -19.77
C THR A 663 12.74 -47.02 -19.25
N TRP A 664 12.52 -46.64 -17.99
CA TRP A 664 13.03 -45.37 -17.45
C TRP A 664 14.54 -45.35 -17.26
N ASN A 665 15.19 -44.31 -17.78
CA ASN A 665 16.61 -44.04 -17.55
C ASN A 665 16.81 -43.15 -16.31
N LEU A 666 17.25 -43.77 -15.21
CA LEU A 666 17.44 -43.07 -13.92
C LEU A 666 18.86 -42.59 -13.64
N SER A 667 19.74 -42.58 -14.64
CA SER A 667 21.18 -42.33 -14.45
C SER A 667 21.54 -40.96 -13.87
N GLN A 668 20.61 -39.99 -13.88
CA GLN A 668 20.79 -38.65 -13.28
C GLN A 668 20.05 -38.46 -11.96
N VAL A 669 19.26 -39.45 -11.51
CA VAL A 669 18.43 -39.32 -10.31
C VAL A 669 19.30 -39.39 -9.06
N THR A 670 19.08 -38.45 -8.15
CA THR A 670 19.81 -38.38 -6.86
C THR A 670 18.89 -38.62 -5.65
N ASN A 671 17.58 -38.39 -5.78
CA ASN A 671 16.61 -38.53 -4.72
C ASN A 671 15.37 -39.31 -5.19
N MET A 672 15.13 -40.47 -4.55
CA MET A 672 13.97 -41.35 -4.73
C MET A 672 13.29 -41.66 -3.38
N ALA A 673 13.53 -40.84 -2.35
CA ALA A 673 12.97 -41.06 -1.03
C ALA A 673 11.43 -41.13 -1.10
N TYR A 674 10.83 -42.12 -0.45
CA TYR A 674 9.39 -42.36 -0.37
C TYR A 674 8.66 -42.55 -1.71
N MET A 675 9.37 -42.82 -2.82
CA MET A 675 8.78 -42.85 -4.16
C MET A 675 7.52 -43.74 -4.26
N PHE A 676 7.52 -44.90 -3.61
CA PHE A 676 6.39 -45.85 -3.56
C PHE A 676 5.90 -46.11 -2.14
N ALA A 677 6.10 -45.15 -1.22
CA ALA A 677 5.60 -45.29 0.14
C ALA A 677 4.06 -45.46 0.12
N GLU A 678 3.51 -46.36 0.93
CA GLU A 678 2.09 -46.71 1.00
C GLU A 678 1.46 -47.10 -0.36
N THR A 679 2.26 -47.43 -1.38
CA THR A 679 1.74 -47.88 -2.70
C THR A 679 1.46 -49.37 -2.64
N GLN A 680 0.38 -49.74 -1.94
CA GLN A 680 0.16 -51.12 -1.47
C GLN A 680 0.17 -52.17 -2.59
N ALA A 681 -0.33 -51.83 -3.78
CA ALA A 681 -0.45 -52.74 -4.92
C ALA A 681 0.82 -52.83 -5.80
N PHE A 682 1.82 -51.97 -5.60
CA PHE A 682 2.95 -51.85 -6.50
C PHE A 682 3.85 -53.09 -6.47
N ASN A 683 4.09 -53.69 -7.63
CA ASN A 683 4.96 -54.87 -7.77
C ASN A 683 5.59 -55.00 -9.17
N GLN A 684 5.98 -53.89 -9.78
CA GLN A 684 6.54 -53.87 -11.14
C GLN A 684 8.06 -54.08 -11.14
N PRO A 685 8.64 -54.75 -12.16
CA PRO A 685 10.07 -55.06 -12.20
C PRO A 685 10.92 -53.80 -12.34
N LEU A 686 11.92 -53.66 -11.46
CA LEU A 686 12.83 -52.49 -11.38
C LEU A 686 14.32 -52.86 -11.54
N GLU A 687 14.63 -54.11 -11.85
CA GLU A 687 16.00 -54.63 -11.83
C GLU A 687 16.94 -53.91 -12.83
N GLN A 688 16.39 -53.39 -13.93
CA GLN A 688 17.14 -52.71 -14.99
C GLN A 688 17.48 -51.25 -14.67
N TRP A 689 16.98 -50.70 -13.57
CA TRP A 689 17.23 -49.30 -13.22
C TRP A 689 18.68 -49.04 -12.82
N ASN A 690 19.29 -48.05 -13.47
CA ASN A 690 20.58 -47.52 -13.07
C ASN A 690 20.40 -46.47 -11.95
N ILE A 691 20.58 -46.90 -10.70
CA ILE A 691 20.47 -46.02 -9.52
C ILE A 691 21.83 -45.56 -8.97
N SER A 692 22.92 -45.67 -9.75
CA SER A 692 24.29 -45.44 -9.26
C SER A 692 24.57 -44.02 -8.74
N GLN A 693 23.73 -43.04 -9.05
CA GLN A 693 23.82 -41.66 -8.56
C GLN A 693 22.88 -41.34 -7.39
N VAL A 694 22.02 -42.30 -7.00
CA VAL A 694 21.02 -42.09 -5.94
C VAL A 694 21.70 -42.02 -4.58
N LYS A 695 21.33 -41.00 -3.79
CA LYS A 695 21.85 -40.76 -2.44
C LYS A 695 20.83 -41.09 -1.34
N TYR A 696 19.54 -40.93 -1.66
CA TYR A 696 18.42 -41.04 -0.72
C TYR A 696 17.41 -42.08 -1.20
N LEU A 697 17.32 -43.19 -0.46
CA LEU A 697 16.33 -44.28 -0.63
C LEU A 697 15.42 -44.43 0.59
N GLU A 698 15.45 -43.46 1.51
CA GLU A 698 14.59 -43.37 2.69
C GLU A 698 13.13 -43.72 2.32
N GLY A 699 12.56 -44.72 2.98
CA GLY A 699 11.15 -45.08 2.87
C GLY A 699 10.66 -45.47 1.47
N MET A 700 11.55 -45.77 0.52
CA MET A 700 11.17 -45.94 -0.90
C MET A 700 10.01 -46.92 -1.11
N PHE A 701 9.95 -48.01 -0.36
CA PHE A 701 8.90 -49.04 -0.40
C PHE A 701 8.19 -49.23 0.95
N LYS A 702 8.25 -48.22 1.84
CA LYS A 702 7.54 -48.28 3.13
C LYS A 702 6.05 -48.55 2.87
N GLY A 703 5.45 -49.56 3.48
CA GLY A 703 4.02 -49.89 3.31
C GLY A 703 3.64 -50.42 1.92
N ALA A 704 4.60 -50.67 1.01
CA ALA A 704 4.34 -51.27 -0.30
C ALA A 704 4.08 -52.78 -0.14
N GLN A 705 2.86 -53.13 0.31
CA GLN A 705 2.53 -54.46 0.82
C GLN A 705 2.84 -55.59 -0.16
N GLN A 706 2.57 -55.42 -1.46
CA GLN A 706 2.74 -56.43 -2.50
C GLN A 706 4.12 -56.45 -3.17
N PHE A 707 5.02 -55.54 -2.82
CA PHE A 707 6.30 -55.40 -3.51
C PHE A 707 7.23 -56.58 -3.22
N ASN A 708 7.66 -57.30 -4.26
CA ASN A 708 8.55 -58.46 -4.14
C ASN A 708 9.43 -58.67 -5.39
N GLN A 709 10.04 -57.61 -5.92
CA GLN A 709 10.86 -57.65 -7.13
C GLN A 709 12.36 -57.67 -6.82
N PRO A 710 13.19 -58.34 -7.65
CA PRO A 710 14.62 -58.44 -7.40
C PRO A 710 15.33 -57.09 -7.52
N LEU A 711 16.15 -56.76 -6.51
CA LEU A 711 16.92 -55.51 -6.43
C LEU A 711 18.43 -55.72 -6.22
N ASN A 712 18.88 -56.98 -6.19
CA ASN A 712 20.26 -57.33 -5.83
C ASN A 712 21.32 -56.68 -6.76
N ASN A 713 20.95 -56.45 -8.02
CA ASN A 713 21.82 -55.85 -9.05
C ASN A 713 21.93 -54.31 -8.96
N TRP A 714 21.21 -53.67 -8.06
CA TRP A 714 21.29 -52.22 -7.86
C TRP A 714 22.65 -51.79 -7.28
N ASN A 715 23.27 -50.79 -7.91
CA ASN A 715 24.47 -50.16 -7.38
C ASN A 715 24.10 -49.10 -6.33
N VAL A 716 24.06 -49.50 -5.06
CA VAL A 716 23.77 -48.61 -3.92
C VAL A 716 25.02 -47.94 -3.31
N SER A 717 26.18 -47.99 -3.98
CA SER A 717 27.45 -47.54 -3.37
C SER A 717 27.53 -46.04 -3.05
N GLN A 718 26.63 -45.21 -3.60
CA GLN A 718 26.50 -43.78 -3.30
C GLN A 718 25.38 -43.44 -2.33
N VAL A 719 24.59 -44.43 -1.90
CA VAL A 719 23.45 -44.22 -1.00
C VAL A 719 23.96 -43.99 0.42
N THR A 720 23.46 -42.94 1.07
CA THR A 720 23.83 -42.59 2.45
C THR A 720 22.70 -42.80 3.45
N ASP A 721 21.45 -42.79 2.98
CA ASP A 721 20.24 -42.91 3.80
C ASP A 721 19.27 -43.96 3.20
N MET A 722 18.94 -44.98 4.00
CA MET A 722 18.01 -46.08 3.66
C MET A 722 16.99 -46.34 4.77
N LYS A 723 16.78 -45.39 5.69
CA LYS A 723 15.85 -45.62 6.81
C LYS A 723 14.45 -45.94 6.29
N TYR A 724 13.77 -46.87 6.95
CA TYR A 724 12.44 -47.36 6.61
C TYR A 724 12.23 -47.91 5.18
N MET A 725 13.29 -48.18 4.41
CA MET A 725 13.17 -48.49 2.97
C MET A 725 12.16 -49.61 2.66
N PHE A 726 12.09 -50.66 3.48
CA PHE A 726 11.18 -51.80 3.35
C PHE A 726 10.25 -51.97 4.56
N ALA A 727 10.09 -50.92 5.36
CA ALA A 727 9.22 -50.97 6.53
C ALA A 727 7.78 -51.35 6.11
N GLU A 728 7.12 -52.20 6.88
CA GLU A 728 5.71 -52.60 6.72
C GLU A 728 5.38 -53.33 5.40
N THR A 729 6.41 -53.80 4.67
CA THR A 729 6.23 -54.69 3.50
C THR A 729 5.71 -56.06 3.94
N GLN A 730 4.75 -56.62 3.20
CA GLN A 730 4.11 -57.88 3.60
C GLN A 730 4.82 -59.09 2.96
N VAL A 731 5.16 -59.01 1.68
CA VAL A 731 5.68 -60.17 0.93
C VAL A 731 7.15 -60.06 0.50
N PHE A 732 7.79 -58.91 0.71
CA PHE A 732 9.16 -58.68 0.25
C PHE A 732 10.15 -59.67 0.85
N ASN A 733 10.81 -60.46 -0.01
CA ASN A 733 11.80 -61.46 0.41
C ASN A 733 12.86 -61.74 -0.66
N GLN A 734 13.40 -60.69 -1.28
CA GLN A 734 14.38 -60.78 -2.38
C GLN A 734 15.82 -60.57 -1.88
N PRO A 735 16.82 -61.21 -2.52
CA PRO A 735 18.23 -61.12 -2.12
C PRO A 735 18.76 -59.69 -2.21
N LEU A 736 19.61 -59.31 -1.26
CA LEU A 736 20.25 -57.99 -1.14
C LEU A 736 21.74 -58.09 -0.77
N GLU A 737 22.31 -59.30 -0.74
CA GLU A 737 23.65 -59.55 -0.21
C GLU A 737 24.78 -58.89 -1.01
N GLN A 738 24.52 -58.46 -2.26
CA GLN A 738 25.50 -57.80 -3.12
C GLN A 738 25.60 -56.29 -2.91
N TRP A 739 24.73 -55.71 -2.08
CA TRP A 739 24.71 -54.27 -1.84
C TRP A 739 25.96 -53.78 -1.10
N ASN A 740 26.57 -52.71 -1.64
CA ASN A 740 27.70 -52.04 -1.00
C ASN A 740 27.21 -51.02 0.04
N MET A 741 27.19 -51.43 1.30
CA MET A 741 26.71 -50.63 2.43
C MET A 741 27.74 -49.64 3.02
N SER A 742 28.94 -49.54 2.43
CA SER A 742 30.07 -48.83 3.05
C SER A 742 29.87 -47.31 3.25
N GLN A 743 28.91 -46.68 2.58
CA GLN A 743 28.59 -45.26 2.71
C GLN A 743 27.33 -44.98 3.54
N VAL A 744 26.56 -46.01 3.89
CA VAL A 744 25.30 -45.86 4.62
C VAL A 744 25.57 -45.55 6.09
N LYS A 745 24.87 -44.54 6.61
CA LYS A 745 24.98 -44.12 8.02
C LYS A 745 23.75 -44.45 8.85
N ASP A 746 22.58 -44.45 8.22
CA ASP A 746 21.29 -44.60 8.88
C ASP A 746 20.50 -45.77 8.26
N LEU A 747 20.27 -46.80 9.09
CA LEU A 747 19.47 -47.99 8.78
C LEU A 747 18.24 -48.09 9.71
N GLU A 748 17.86 -46.99 10.35
CA GLU A 748 16.70 -46.93 11.23
C GLU A 748 15.46 -47.53 10.57
N GLY A 749 14.85 -48.51 11.24
CA GLY A 749 13.60 -49.13 10.80
C GLY A 749 13.59 -49.77 9.41
N MET A 750 14.74 -50.04 8.78
CA MET A 750 14.81 -50.46 7.37
C MET A 750 13.87 -51.62 7.01
N PHE A 751 13.70 -52.59 7.90
CA PHE A 751 12.80 -53.75 7.76
C PHE A 751 11.76 -53.83 8.88
N LYS A 752 11.45 -52.71 9.56
CA LYS A 752 10.43 -52.69 10.62
C LYS A 752 9.10 -53.21 10.09
N GLY A 753 8.52 -54.24 10.68
CA GLY A 753 7.26 -54.84 10.27
C GLY A 753 7.32 -55.60 8.93
N ALA A 754 8.51 -55.83 8.36
CA ALA A 754 8.65 -56.60 7.12
C ALA A 754 8.35 -58.09 7.40
N GLN A 755 7.17 -58.57 7.01
CA GLN A 755 6.67 -59.85 7.50
C GLN A 755 7.44 -61.05 6.95
N GLN A 756 7.64 -61.14 5.63
CA GLN A 756 8.25 -62.31 4.97
C GLN A 756 9.77 -62.21 4.76
N PHE A 757 10.39 -61.07 5.08
CA PHE A 757 11.80 -60.84 4.81
C PHE A 757 12.70 -61.79 5.63
N ASN A 758 13.49 -62.62 4.95
CA ASN A 758 14.39 -63.59 5.58
C ASN A 758 15.63 -63.90 4.71
N GLN A 759 16.22 -62.88 4.08
CA GLN A 759 17.38 -63.02 3.19
C GLN A 759 18.71 -62.74 3.89
N PRO A 760 19.82 -63.36 3.46
CA PRO A 760 21.10 -63.25 4.15
C PRO A 760 21.72 -61.85 4.01
N LEU A 761 22.04 -61.22 5.14
CA LEU A 761 22.65 -59.88 5.20
C LEU A 761 24.06 -59.87 5.81
N ASN A 762 24.60 -61.03 6.18
CA ASN A 762 25.85 -61.15 6.95
C ASN A 762 27.09 -60.59 6.23
N ASN A 763 27.03 -60.37 4.92
CA ASN A 763 28.15 -59.85 4.13
C ASN A 763 28.15 -58.33 4.00
N TRP A 764 27.12 -57.63 4.50
CA TRP A 764 27.08 -56.18 4.46
C TRP A 764 28.19 -55.54 5.31
N ASN A 765 28.89 -54.57 4.72
CA ASN A 765 29.83 -53.73 5.45
C ASN A 765 29.07 -52.58 6.15
N VAL A 766 28.70 -52.80 7.41
CA VAL A 766 27.98 -51.82 8.23
C VAL A 766 28.90 -50.98 9.14
N SER A 767 30.23 -51.00 8.91
CA SER A 767 31.21 -50.34 9.78
C SER A 767 31.09 -48.81 9.87
N GLN A 768 30.32 -48.17 8.98
CA GLN A 768 30.04 -46.73 9.00
C GLN A 768 28.64 -46.38 9.53
N VAL A 769 27.81 -47.37 9.82
CA VAL A 769 26.44 -47.16 10.31
C VAL A 769 26.47 -46.68 11.75
N THR A 770 25.75 -45.60 12.04
CA THR A 770 25.62 -45.04 13.39
C THR A 770 24.23 -45.29 13.99
N LYS A 771 23.21 -45.54 13.17
CA LYS A 771 21.84 -45.83 13.64
C LYS A 771 21.24 -47.07 12.98
N MET A 772 20.70 -47.97 13.82
CA MET A 772 19.99 -49.20 13.43
C MET A 772 18.78 -49.46 14.36
N ASN A 773 18.28 -48.42 15.05
CA ASN A 773 17.13 -48.58 15.92
C ASN A 773 15.93 -49.08 15.12
N GLN A 774 15.15 -49.99 15.71
CA GLN A 774 13.98 -50.63 15.11
C GLN A 774 14.22 -51.37 13.77
N MET A 775 15.46 -51.65 13.37
CA MET A 775 15.75 -52.17 12.01
C MET A 775 14.96 -53.43 11.62
N PHE A 776 14.74 -54.36 12.55
CA PHE A 776 13.97 -55.61 12.38
C PHE A 776 12.82 -55.74 13.38
N ASP A 777 12.39 -54.62 13.94
CA ASP A 777 11.24 -54.52 14.84
C ASP A 777 10.01 -55.15 14.16
N GLU A 778 9.19 -55.91 14.89
CA GLU A 778 7.97 -56.57 14.41
C GLU A 778 8.12 -57.55 13.21
N THR A 779 9.35 -57.94 12.84
CA THR A 779 9.57 -58.91 11.75
C THR A 779 9.05 -60.31 12.10
N GLN A 780 8.42 -60.99 11.12
CA GLN A 780 7.79 -62.29 11.37
C GLN A 780 8.68 -63.47 10.93
N ALA A 781 9.43 -63.32 9.84
CA ALA A 781 10.22 -64.39 9.23
C ALA A 781 11.73 -64.33 9.52
N PHE A 782 12.28 -63.14 9.80
CA PHE A 782 13.72 -62.90 9.80
C PHE A 782 14.47 -63.72 10.86
N ASN A 783 15.43 -64.55 10.41
CA ASN A 783 16.28 -65.36 11.28
C ASN A 783 17.64 -65.67 10.63
N GLN A 784 18.24 -64.69 9.94
CA GLN A 784 19.53 -64.85 9.25
C GLN A 784 20.71 -64.37 10.09
N PRO A 785 21.89 -65.01 9.99
CA PRO A 785 23.05 -64.66 10.81
C PRO A 785 23.56 -63.25 10.49
N LEU A 786 23.90 -62.49 11.54
CA LEU A 786 24.46 -61.13 11.46
C LEU A 786 25.83 -61.00 12.14
N ASN A 787 26.46 -62.13 12.45
CA ASN A 787 27.62 -62.21 13.32
C ASN A 787 28.93 -61.66 12.71
N ARG A 788 28.94 -61.24 11.44
CA ARG A 788 30.07 -60.60 10.76
C ARG A 788 29.99 -59.08 10.74
N TRP A 789 28.89 -58.50 11.21
CA TRP A 789 28.71 -57.05 11.24
C TRP A 789 29.67 -56.39 12.24
N ASP A 790 30.37 -55.35 11.78
CA ASP A 790 31.11 -54.42 12.64
C ASP A 790 30.16 -53.31 13.10
N VAL A 791 29.66 -53.43 14.32
CA VAL A 791 28.73 -52.47 14.94
C VAL A 791 29.43 -51.50 15.89
N SER A 792 30.76 -51.41 15.85
CA SER A 792 31.54 -50.61 16.81
C SER A 792 31.26 -49.10 16.76
N LYS A 793 30.72 -48.61 15.64
CA LYS A 793 30.29 -47.21 15.46
C LYS A 793 28.80 -46.97 15.69
N VAL A 794 28.01 -48.01 15.97
CA VAL A 794 26.57 -47.84 16.17
C VAL A 794 26.32 -47.11 17.48
N GLU A 795 25.66 -45.96 17.41
CA GLU A 795 25.25 -45.12 18.53
C GLU A 795 23.86 -45.50 19.04
N ARG A 796 22.96 -45.91 18.13
CA ARG A 796 21.55 -46.24 18.42
C ARG A 796 21.16 -47.59 17.78
N MET A 797 20.69 -48.53 18.59
CA MET A 797 20.11 -49.82 18.15
C MET A 797 18.95 -50.25 19.06
N ASP A 798 18.27 -49.28 19.68
CA ASP A 798 17.08 -49.52 20.49
C ASP A 798 15.98 -50.21 19.68
N SER A 799 15.28 -51.15 20.32
CA SER A 799 14.19 -51.94 19.76
C SER A 799 14.51 -52.64 18.43
N MET A 800 15.79 -52.88 18.11
CA MET A 800 16.20 -53.41 16.80
C MET A 800 15.52 -54.73 16.43
N PHE A 801 15.23 -55.60 17.40
CA PHE A 801 14.50 -56.85 17.25
C PHE A 801 13.30 -56.92 18.22
N GLU A 802 12.75 -55.78 18.63
CA GLU A 802 11.51 -55.78 19.41
C GLU A 802 10.42 -56.53 18.62
N ASP A 803 9.66 -57.40 19.28
CA ASP A 803 8.59 -58.20 18.67
C ASP A 803 8.99 -59.05 17.43
N ALA A 804 10.30 -59.28 17.20
CA ALA A 804 10.78 -60.15 16.13
C ALA A 804 10.46 -61.62 16.43
N GLN A 805 9.50 -62.23 15.73
CA GLN A 805 8.91 -63.49 16.15
C GLN A 805 9.83 -64.71 15.99
N ARG A 806 10.74 -64.70 14.99
CA ARG A 806 11.59 -65.86 14.64
C ARG A 806 13.09 -65.64 14.87
N PHE A 807 13.52 -64.42 15.19
CA PHE A 807 14.93 -64.12 15.29
C PHE A 807 15.57 -64.82 16.49
N ASN A 808 16.56 -65.69 16.23
CA ASN A 808 17.29 -66.41 17.28
C ASN A 808 18.78 -66.60 16.93
N GLN A 809 19.40 -65.62 16.27
CA GLN A 809 20.80 -65.70 15.85
C GLN A 809 21.74 -65.12 16.91
N PRO A 810 22.97 -65.67 17.06
CA PRO A 810 23.91 -65.23 18.08
C PRO A 810 24.45 -63.81 17.80
N LEU A 811 24.26 -62.91 18.77
CA LEU A 811 24.78 -61.53 18.75
C LEU A 811 26.04 -61.33 19.62
N ASN A 812 26.51 -62.39 20.27
CA ASN A 812 27.66 -62.36 21.20
C ASN A 812 29.01 -62.05 20.53
N LYS A 813 29.09 -62.10 19.19
CA LYS A 813 30.29 -61.75 18.41
C LYS A 813 30.40 -60.27 18.06
N TRP A 814 29.36 -59.47 18.32
CA TRP A 814 29.37 -58.04 18.05
C TRP A 814 30.30 -57.28 19.01
N ASN A 815 31.19 -56.46 18.47
CA ASN A 815 31.99 -55.51 19.24
C ASN A 815 31.20 -54.22 19.44
N ILE A 816 30.48 -54.13 20.57
CA ILE A 816 29.60 -52.99 20.86
C ILE A 816 30.34 -51.93 21.68
N ASN A 817 30.14 -50.67 21.31
CA ASN A 817 30.56 -49.53 22.12
C ASN A 817 29.69 -49.47 23.40
N PRO A 818 30.28 -49.42 24.60
CA PRO A 818 29.51 -49.36 25.85
C PRO A 818 28.60 -48.13 25.97
N GLU A 819 28.78 -47.08 25.17
CA GLU A 819 27.93 -45.89 25.11
C GLU A 819 26.74 -46.03 24.14
N THR A 820 26.69 -47.09 23.33
CA THR A 820 25.55 -47.36 22.44
C THR A 820 24.24 -47.46 23.22
N VAL A 821 23.17 -46.87 22.72
CA VAL A 821 21.81 -47.05 23.27
C VAL A 821 21.16 -48.28 22.62
N ALA A 822 20.93 -49.33 23.41
CA ALA A 822 20.32 -50.59 22.98
C ALA A 822 19.10 -50.97 23.84
N TYR A 823 18.29 -49.96 24.18
CA TYR A 823 17.06 -50.15 24.97
C TYR A 823 16.10 -51.12 24.27
N GLU A 824 15.52 -52.06 25.02
CA GLU A 824 14.48 -52.99 24.52
C GLU A 824 14.86 -53.77 23.26
N ILE A 825 16.17 -53.97 22.99
CA ILE A 825 16.68 -54.54 21.73
C ILE A 825 16.02 -55.86 21.29
N VAL A 826 15.61 -56.70 22.24
CA VAL A 826 14.94 -58.00 21.99
C VAL A 826 13.65 -58.15 22.81
N LYS A 827 13.01 -57.02 23.18
CA LYS A 827 11.76 -57.06 23.93
C LYS A 827 10.70 -57.81 23.14
N ASN A 828 9.97 -58.72 23.78
CA ASN A 828 8.95 -59.57 23.16
C ASN A 828 9.43 -60.46 21.97
N ALA A 829 10.73 -60.57 21.69
CA ALA A 829 11.27 -61.44 20.65
C ALA A 829 11.15 -62.91 21.05
N LYS A 830 10.00 -63.55 20.74
CA LYS A 830 9.59 -64.85 21.31
C LYS A 830 10.58 -65.99 21.08
N ALA A 831 11.25 -66.02 19.94
CA ALA A 831 12.21 -67.08 19.61
C ALA A 831 13.61 -66.85 20.18
N PHE A 832 13.92 -65.63 20.64
CA PHE A 832 15.28 -65.26 21.00
C PHE A 832 15.69 -65.87 22.35
N ASN A 833 16.67 -66.76 22.33
CA ASN A 833 17.21 -67.43 23.52
C ASN A 833 18.75 -67.34 23.64
N GLN A 834 19.38 -66.45 22.88
CA GLN A 834 20.84 -66.28 22.88
C GLN A 834 21.32 -65.38 24.03
N PRO A 835 22.50 -65.65 24.63
CA PRO A 835 23.02 -64.86 25.75
C PRO A 835 23.61 -63.50 25.32
N LEU A 836 23.17 -62.42 25.96
CA LEU A 836 23.71 -61.05 25.84
C LEU A 836 24.49 -60.65 27.11
N THR A 837 25.54 -61.40 27.44
CA THR A 837 26.14 -61.37 28.80
C THR A 837 27.40 -60.54 28.94
N SER A 838 27.96 -59.99 27.86
CA SER A 838 29.19 -59.19 27.92
C SER A 838 28.99 -57.89 28.71
N SER A 839 30.06 -57.36 29.31
CA SER A 839 30.02 -56.09 30.06
C SER A 839 29.55 -54.92 29.20
N ASN A 840 29.96 -54.87 27.92
CA ASN A 840 29.53 -53.84 26.97
C ASN A 840 28.03 -53.96 26.67
N TRP A 841 27.50 -55.16 26.44
CA TRP A 841 26.05 -55.40 26.28
C TRP A 841 25.25 -54.92 27.50
N LYS A 842 25.70 -55.27 28.72
CA LYS A 842 25.04 -54.83 29.96
C LYS A 842 25.01 -53.30 30.12
N LYS A 843 26.07 -52.60 29.70
CA LYS A 843 26.13 -51.12 29.75
C LYS A 843 25.21 -50.51 28.70
N ALA A 844 25.29 -50.96 27.44
CA ALA A 844 24.50 -50.44 26.34
C ALA A 844 22.98 -50.58 26.56
N ILE A 845 22.54 -51.67 27.18
CA ILE A 845 21.12 -51.89 27.56
C ILE A 845 20.73 -50.98 28.75
N LYS A 846 21.66 -50.66 29.65
CA LYS A 846 21.42 -49.88 30.87
C LYS A 846 21.46 -48.36 30.66
N ASN A 847 22.09 -47.85 29.59
CA ASN A 847 22.19 -46.42 29.25
C ASN A 847 20.83 -45.76 28.86
N SER A 848 19.72 -46.25 29.43
CA SER A 848 18.34 -46.05 29.02
C SER A 848 17.46 -45.43 30.13
N MET A 849 18.03 -44.76 31.14
CA MET A 849 17.21 -43.91 32.02
C MET A 849 16.82 -42.62 31.28
N PRO A 850 15.56 -42.14 31.43
CA PRO A 850 15.05 -41.05 30.61
C PRO A 850 15.85 -39.77 30.88
N ILE A 851 16.34 -39.16 29.81
CA ILE A 851 16.65 -37.73 29.82
C ILE A 851 15.39 -37.03 30.31
N PRO A 852 15.43 -36.21 31.38
CA PRO A 852 14.25 -35.50 31.83
C PRO A 852 13.81 -34.58 30.70
N ILE A 853 12.60 -34.82 30.20
CA ILE A 853 11.87 -33.89 29.34
C ILE A 853 11.78 -32.59 30.15
N ARG A 854 12.56 -31.57 29.76
CA ARG A 854 12.21 -30.20 30.11
C ARG A 854 10.82 -29.98 29.54
N GLN A 855 9.88 -29.66 30.42
CA GLN A 855 8.60 -29.07 30.08
C GLN A 855 8.84 -27.95 29.07
N LEU A 856 8.51 -28.20 27.81
CA LEU A 856 7.97 -27.17 26.95
C LEU A 856 6.46 -27.26 27.15
N GLU A 857 5.94 -26.28 27.89
CA GLU A 857 4.54 -25.94 27.85
C GLU A 857 4.12 -25.74 26.39
N SER A 858 3.23 -26.59 25.90
CA SER A 858 2.08 -26.13 25.14
C SER A 858 1.06 -27.25 25.12
N GLY A 859 -0.18 -26.92 25.50
CA GLY A 859 -1.34 -27.75 25.18
C GLY A 859 -1.34 -28.05 23.68
N THR A 860 -1.99 -29.10 23.22
CA THR A 860 -3.43 -29.23 23.36
C THR A 860 -3.81 -30.67 23.03
N LYS A 861 -4.71 -31.23 23.83
CA LYS A 861 -5.51 -32.41 23.45
C LYS A 861 -6.37 -32.05 22.24
N CYS A 862 -6.48 -32.94 21.25
CA CYS A 862 -7.76 -33.27 20.64
C CYS A 862 -7.72 -34.64 19.97
N HIS A 863 -8.55 -35.54 20.49
CA HIS A 863 -9.18 -36.62 19.74
C HIS A 863 -10.32 -36.00 18.91
N GLN A 864 -10.27 -36.12 17.59
CA GLN A 864 -11.18 -36.92 16.75
C GLN A 864 -10.79 -36.72 15.28
#